data_AF-J4I9G7-F1
#
_entry.id   AF-J4I9G7-F1
#
_cell.length_a   1.000
_cell.length_b   1.000
_cell.length_c   1.000
_cell.angle_alpha   90.00
_cell.angle_beta   90.00
_cell.angle_gamma   90.00
#
_symmetry.space_group_name_H-M   'P 1'
#
loop_
_entity.id
_entity.type
_entity.pdbx_description
1 polymer ?
#
loop_
_entity_poly.entity_id
_entity_poly.type
_entity_poly.pdbx_seq_one_letter_code
_entity_poly.pdbx_strand_id
1 'polypeptide(L)'
;MAHSVPYAIRFRQCLIDFRSSSSDSRRPLFNAIKYATAFPVIYLSAAQRLTVPEPEVFGGLAEKSSHSTYTDYALFRLWLFSAAVNSLYSFWWDVTHDWGFDLLVPRSAASGPVDHRPHHNSSPPRPLVLPRLHSHATLPTTGAIPPKNEKEFAHEDGHAPILKQQRQSHPFGLRPKLLFPLPVYPFVIVADLILRLTWSAKLSSHLHMYAEGDLLIYYFEVAEMVRRWMWVFVRVEWEMLKEGKEAHSRRGTSGTGRSEGTRVDEYEMTVPSDQNDGASSGGLLSLEVLAILYKGGEAAEQEARLLGTVENQLGLRPWLESEGHEFIVTDDKEGPDSLFQKHIVDAEVLITTPFHPGYLTRDLIDKAKNLKICITAGVGSDHVDLNACVERKIQVLEVTGSNVVSVAEHVVMTILLLVRNFVPAHEMIERGDWQVSQIARQAFDLEGKVVGTIGCGRIGYRVLQRLMPFDCKELLYFDYADLPEHAAKAIKARRVADLKEMVSQCDIVTVNAPLHEGTRGLVNADLLKHFKKGAWLVNTARGAICDREAVAEAVKSGHLAGYGGDVWNVQPAPKDHPWRTMKNPLGGGNGMVPHYSGTTLDAQARYANGTRLILENYLTNKPQPPEHVIVGVGKYETKAYGQR
;
A
#
# COMPACT_ATOMS: atom_id res chain seq x y z
N MET A 1 6.36 13.51 26.12
CA MET A 1 6.04 12.06 26.09
C MET A 1 5.70 11.49 24.70
N ALA A 2 5.06 12.22 23.78
CA ALA A 2 4.55 11.66 22.50
C ALA A 2 5.51 10.72 21.71
N HIS A 3 6.82 11.02 21.68
CA HIS A 3 7.81 10.23 20.93
C HIS A 3 8.05 8.79 21.42
N SER A 4 7.59 8.40 22.63
CA SER A 4 7.76 7.01 23.12
C SER A 4 6.73 6.01 22.57
N VAL A 5 5.60 6.50 22.03
CA VAL A 5 4.47 5.64 21.62
C VAL A 5 4.87 4.59 20.55
N PRO A 6 5.62 4.92 19.47
CA PRO A 6 6.04 3.92 18.49
C PRO A 6 6.95 2.83 19.08
N TYR A 7 7.82 3.19 20.03
CA TYR A 7 8.71 2.26 20.73
C TYR A 7 7.93 1.34 21.67
N ALA A 8 6.91 1.86 22.38
CA ALA A 8 6.02 1.07 23.22
C ALA A 8 5.21 0.04 22.41
N ILE A 9 4.67 0.44 21.25
CA ILE A 9 3.95 -0.46 20.35
C ILE A 9 4.86 -1.57 19.82
N ARG A 10 6.06 -1.23 19.32
CA ARG A 10 7.04 -2.22 18.83
C ARG A 10 7.55 -3.15 19.93
N PHE A 11 7.80 -2.64 21.14
CA PHE A 11 8.17 -3.45 22.30
C PHE A 11 7.09 -4.47 22.65
N ARG A 12 5.82 -4.03 22.73
CA ARG A 12 4.66 -4.92 22.98
C ARG A 12 4.54 -6.00 21.91
N GLN A 13 4.74 -5.66 20.63
CA GLN A 13 4.67 -6.64 19.55
C GLN A 13 5.75 -7.72 19.69
N CYS A 14 7.02 -7.33 19.90
CA CYS A 14 8.12 -8.30 20.04
C CYS A 14 7.92 -9.27 21.23
N LEU A 15 7.26 -8.82 22.30
CA LEU A 15 6.91 -9.68 23.45
C LEU A 15 5.73 -10.63 23.16
N ILE A 16 4.82 -10.27 22.25
CA ILE A 16 3.77 -11.18 21.76
C ILE A 16 4.40 -12.22 20.84
N ASP A 17 5.20 -11.77 19.86
CA ASP A 17 5.91 -12.63 18.91
C ASP A 17 6.80 -13.66 19.62
N PHE A 18 7.43 -13.28 20.74
CA PHE A 18 8.21 -14.19 21.58
C PHE A 18 7.35 -15.26 22.27
N ARG A 19 6.14 -14.90 22.73
CA ARG A 19 5.21 -15.81 23.42
C ARG A 19 4.44 -16.73 22.47
N SER A 20 4.30 -16.35 21.20
CA SER A 20 3.64 -17.16 20.16
C SER A 20 4.60 -17.98 19.31
N SER A 21 5.92 -17.87 19.51
CA SER A 21 6.91 -18.67 18.79
C SER A 21 6.92 -20.11 19.31
N SER A 22 6.48 -21.06 18.49
CA SER A 22 6.74 -22.50 18.68
C SER A 22 8.19 -22.91 18.39
N SER A 23 9.01 -22.00 17.88
CA SER A 23 10.45 -22.21 17.66
C SER A 23 11.29 -21.78 18.87
N ASP A 24 12.40 -22.48 19.10
CA ASP A 24 13.40 -22.20 20.15
C ASP A 24 14.21 -20.89 19.91
N SER A 25 13.77 -20.06 18.96
CA SER A 25 14.47 -18.85 18.55
C SER A 25 14.27 -17.72 19.56
N ARG A 26 15.32 -17.39 20.32
CA ARG A 26 15.35 -16.24 21.24
C ARG A 26 15.38 -14.86 20.53
N ARG A 27 15.33 -14.84 19.18
CA ARG A 27 15.42 -13.62 18.36
C ARG A 27 14.33 -12.57 18.66
N PRO A 28 13.04 -12.92 18.89
CA PRO A 28 12.03 -11.92 19.24
C PRO A 28 12.27 -11.27 20.61
N LEU A 29 12.81 -12.02 21.58
CA LEU A 29 13.18 -11.49 22.91
C LEU A 29 14.33 -10.48 22.81
N PHE A 30 15.38 -10.78 22.05
CA PHE A 30 16.46 -9.82 21.81
C PHE A 30 15.97 -8.57 21.05
N ASN A 31 15.01 -8.72 20.12
CA ASN A 31 14.35 -7.58 19.47
C ASN A 31 13.55 -6.73 20.47
N ALA A 32 12.85 -7.35 21.43
CA ALA A 32 12.18 -6.63 22.52
C ALA A 32 13.18 -5.85 23.38
N ILE A 33 14.35 -6.43 23.69
CA ILE A 33 15.41 -5.76 24.45
C ILE A 33 15.95 -4.52 23.70
N LYS A 34 16.05 -4.56 22.36
CA LYS A 34 16.42 -3.39 21.53
C LYS A 34 15.49 -2.19 21.81
N TYR A 35 14.17 -2.40 21.81
CA TYR A 35 13.22 -1.32 22.13
C TYR A 35 13.21 -0.96 23.63
N ALA A 36 13.42 -1.92 24.52
CA ALA A 36 13.47 -1.67 25.97
C ALA A 36 14.59 -0.69 26.36
N THR A 37 15.78 -0.82 25.77
CA THR A 37 16.92 0.08 26.06
C THR A 37 16.69 1.54 25.63
N ALA A 38 15.69 1.83 24.79
CA ALA A 38 15.37 3.19 24.37
C ALA A 38 14.57 3.99 25.42
N PHE A 39 13.79 3.32 26.29
CA PHE A 39 12.92 4.02 27.25
C PHE A 39 13.68 4.89 28.27
N PRO A 40 14.81 4.44 28.87
CA PRO A 40 15.60 5.30 29.76
C PRO A 40 16.15 6.55 29.06
N VAL A 41 16.56 6.45 27.80
CA VAL A 41 17.06 7.59 27.00
C VAL A 41 15.96 8.64 26.81
N ILE A 42 14.76 8.19 26.41
CA ILE A 42 13.61 9.08 26.18
C ILE A 42 13.12 9.70 27.49
N TYR A 43 13.06 8.92 28.57
CA TYR A 43 12.64 9.40 29.89
C TYR A 43 13.61 10.43 30.46
N LEU A 44 14.92 10.15 30.46
CA LEU A 44 15.92 11.05 31.04
C LEU A 44 16.13 12.31 30.20
N SER A 45 16.01 12.22 28.87
CA SER A 45 15.96 13.40 27.98
C SER A 45 14.77 14.32 28.29
N ALA A 46 13.61 13.75 28.63
CA ALA A 46 12.46 14.53 29.07
C ALA A 46 12.65 15.10 30.49
N ALA A 47 13.29 14.36 31.41
CA ALA A 47 13.55 14.81 32.78
C ALA A 47 14.52 16.00 32.82
N GLN A 48 15.60 15.97 32.03
CA GLN A 48 16.56 17.08 31.92
C GLN A 48 15.89 18.40 31.49
N ARG A 49 14.93 18.33 30.55
CA ARG A 49 14.17 19.51 30.09
C ARG A 49 13.26 20.11 31.17
N LEU A 50 13.11 19.47 32.33
CA LEU A 50 12.35 19.97 33.47
C LEU A 50 13.26 20.46 34.63
N THR A 51 14.58 20.27 34.53
CA THR A 51 15.57 20.65 35.58
C THR A 51 16.50 21.78 35.17
N VAL A 52 16.50 22.17 33.89
CA VAL A 52 17.26 23.31 33.34
C VAL A 52 16.40 24.58 33.40
N PRO A 53 16.82 25.65 34.12
CA PRO A 53 16.13 26.94 34.08
C PRO A 53 16.38 27.70 32.77
N GLU A 54 15.40 28.48 32.31
CA GLU A 54 15.61 29.46 31.23
C GLU A 54 16.42 30.68 31.75
N PRO A 55 17.26 31.31 30.90
CA PRO A 55 18.02 32.49 31.27
C PRO A 55 17.15 33.77 31.21
N GLU A 56 16.37 34.03 32.25
CA GLU A 56 15.61 35.29 32.36
C GLU A 56 16.53 36.52 32.44
N VAL A 57 16.30 37.50 31.56
CA VAL A 57 17.04 38.77 31.53
C VAL A 57 16.31 39.83 32.36
N PHE A 58 16.45 39.76 33.69
CA PHE A 58 16.24 40.92 34.57
C PHE A 58 17.23 40.91 35.75
N GLY A 59 17.67 42.09 36.17
CA GLY A 59 18.79 42.22 37.11
C GLY A 59 18.37 42.23 38.58
N GLY A 60 19.05 41.43 39.41
CA GLY A 60 18.99 41.52 40.88
C GLY A 60 19.13 40.19 41.62
N LEU A 61 20.35 39.90 42.12
CA LEU A 61 20.62 38.96 43.23
C LEU A 61 19.93 37.57 43.18
N ALA A 62 20.31 36.73 42.22
CA ALA A 62 20.01 35.30 42.27
C ALA A 62 21.10 34.52 43.06
N GLU A 63 20.76 33.97 44.23
CA GLU A 63 21.62 33.00 44.92
C GLU A 63 21.73 31.69 44.10
N LYS A 64 22.95 31.27 43.79
CA LYS A 64 23.19 30.02 43.05
C LYS A 64 23.02 28.80 43.97
N SER A 65 21.81 28.27 44.02
CA SER A 65 21.51 26.97 44.63
C SER A 65 22.39 25.86 44.04
N SER A 66 23.34 25.37 44.83
CA SER A 66 24.29 24.31 44.44
C SER A 66 23.61 22.94 44.21
N HIS A 67 22.40 22.74 44.75
CA HIS A 67 21.63 21.51 44.61
C HIS A 67 21.10 21.29 43.18
N SER A 68 20.79 22.37 42.45
CA SER A 68 20.29 22.26 41.07
C SER A 68 21.34 21.64 40.16
N THR A 69 22.57 22.17 40.17
CA THR A 69 23.67 21.72 39.30
C THR A 69 24.09 20.28 39.58
N TYR A 70 24.12 19.85 40.85
CA TYR A 70 24.48 18.45 41.18
C TYR A 70 23.46 17.45 40.61
N THR A 71 22.17 17.78 40.70
CA THR A 71 21.07 16.94 40.20
C THR A 71 21.11 16.84 38.67
N ASP A 72 21.35 17.97 38.00
CA ASP A 72 21.48 18.05 36.55
C ASP A 72 22.69 17.24 36.03
N TYR A 73 23.87 17.35 36.66
CA TYR A 73 25.03 16.50 36.33
C TYR A 73 24.78 15.01 36.56
N ALA A 74 24.00 14.63 37.58
CA ALA A 74 23.64 13.23 37.82
C ALA A 74 22.70 12.69 36.73
N LEU A 75 21.67 13.46 36.36
CA LEU A 75 20.75 13.13 35.26
C LEU A 75 21.47 13.07 33.91
N PHE A 76 22.41 13.99 33.65
CA PHE A 76 23.23 13.97 32.43
C PHE A 76 24.10 12.72 32.33
N ARG A 77 24.79 12.33 33.42
CA ARG A 77 25.61 11.11 33.45
C ARG A 77 24.76 9.84 33.25
N LEU A 78 23.61 9.75 33.90
CA LEU A 78 22.71 8.60 33.77
C LEU A 78 22.08 8.49 32.38
N TRP A 79 21.75 9.64 31.77
CA TRP A 79 21.28 9.73 30.39
C TRP A 79 22.38 9.31 29.39
N LEU A 80 23.60 9.83 29.55
CA LEU A 80 24.75 9.52 28.69
C LEU A 80 25.08 8.02 28.72
N PHE A 81 25.06 7.41 29.91
CA PHE A 81 25.17 5.97 30.08
C PHE A 81 24.05 5.20 29.37
N SER A 82 22.79 5.61 29.58
CA SER A 82 21.61 5.01 28.94
C SER A 82 21.69 5.08 27.41
N ALA A 83 22.13 6.23 26.89
CA ALA A 83 22.26 6.48 25.46
C ALA A 83 23.40 5.66 24.84
N ALA A 84 24.55 5.54 25.52
CA ALA A 84 25.62 4.64 25.11
C ALA A 84 25.16 3.17 25.07
N VAL A 85 24.44 2.70 26.10
CA VAL A 85 23.87 1.34 26.14
C VAL A 85 22.89 1.10 24.99
N ASN A 86 21.97 2.03 24.72
CA ASN A 86 21.00 1.89 23.63
C ASN A 86 21.68 1.89 22.25
N SER A 87 22.64 2.79 22.01
CA SER A 87 23.34 2.90 20.74
C SER A 87 24.25 1.70 20.47
N LEU A 88 24.99 1.21 21.47
CA LEU A 88 25.81 0.00 21.35
C LEU A 88 24.96 -1.26 21.16
N TYR A 89 23.86 -1.44 21.89
CA TYR A 89 22.97 -2.58 21.70
C TYR A 89 22.29 -2.56 20.31
N SER A 90 21.88 -1.38 19.86
CA SER A 90 21.24 -1.23 18.55
C SER A 90 22.24 -1.41 17.40
N PHE A 91 23.47 -0.91 17.52
CA PHE A 91 24.56 -1.20 16.59
C PHE A 91 24.87 -2.70 16.52
N TRP A 92 25.00 -3.36 17.67
CA TRP A 92 25.20 -4.81 17.75
C TRP A 92 24.11 -5.58 17.02
N TRP A 93 22.85 -5.23 17.25
CA TRP A 93 21.72 -5.83 16.55
C TRP A 93 21.80 -5.61 15.05
N ASP A 94 22.05 -4.39 14.59
CA ASP A 94 22.05 -4.07 13.17
C ASP A 94 23.11 -4.89 12.42
N VAL A 95 24.34 -4.93 12.94
CA VAL A 95 25.46 -5.73 12.40
C VAL A 95 25.15 -7.23 12.38
N THR A 96 24.62 -7.79 13.48
CA THR A 96 24.49 -9.25 13.64
C THR A 96 23.17 -9.82 13.13
N HIS A 97 22.05 -9.15 13.39
CA HIS A 97 20.69 -9.65 13.13
C HIS A 97 20.02 -9.03 11.91
N ASP A 98 20.32 -7.75 11.61
CA ASP A 98 19.76 -7.07 10.44
C ASP A 98 20.64 -7.26 9.20
N TRP A 99 21.97 -7.29 9.33
CA TRP A 99 22.91 -7.50 8.22
C TRP A 99 23.55 -8.91 8.18
N GLY A 100 23.52 -9.66 9.28
CA GLY A 100 23.98 -11.06 9.29
C GLY A 100 25.51 -11.22 9.25
N PHE A 101 26.25 -10.38 9.98
CA PHE A 101 27.70 -10.51 10.13
C PHE A 101 28.07 -11.12 11.49
N ASP A 102 29.03 -12.05 11.48
CA ASP A 102 29.46 -12.79 12.68
C ASP A 102 30.43 -11.98 13.58
N LEU A 103 30.76 -10.73 13.18
CA LEU A 103 31.70 -9.82 13.83
C LEU A 103 31.53 -9.70 15.35
N LEU A 104 30.29 -9.74 15.84
CA LEU A 104 29.95 -9.53 17.26
C LEU A 104 29.16 -10.71 17.87
N VAL A 105 29.32 -11.91 17.30
CA VAL A 105 28.75 -13.15 17.86
C VAL A 105 29.74 -13.77 18.86
N PRO A 106 29.35 -14.03 20.13
CA PRO A 106 30.23 -14.67 21.10
C PRO A 106 30.67 -16.07 20.63
N ARG A 107 31.98 -16.31 20.56
CA ARG A 107 32.56 -17.59 20.07
C ARG A 107 32.07 -18.83 20.84
N SER A 108 31.59 -18.66 22.07
CA SER A 108 31.00 -19.71 22.91
C SER A 108 29.67 -20.27 22.38
N ALA A 109 29.00 -19.61 21.45
CA ALA A 109 27.73 -20.04 20.87
C ALA A 109 27.88 -20.92 19.61
N ALA A 110 29.12 -21.23 19.18
CA ALA A 110 29.40 -21.87 17.90
C ALA A 110 29.43 -23.42 17.94
N SER A 111 29.02 -24.05 19.05
CA SER A 111 29.23 -25.48 19.31
C SER A 111 27.95 -26.24 19.66
N GLY A 112 27.35 -26.89 18.65
CA GLY A 112 26.41 -28.01 18.83
C GLY A 112 25.01 -27.82 18.22
N PRO A 113 24.40 -28.88 17.65
CA PRO A 113 24.99 -29.97 16.89
C PRO A 113 24.89 -29.72 15.38
N VAL A 114 25.89 -30.15 14.60
CA VAL A 114 25.82 -30.17 13.13
C VAL A 114 25.78 -31.62 12.68
N ASP A 115 24.66 -32.03 12.08
CA ASP A 115 24.55 -33.34 11.46
C ASP A 115 25.43 -33.39 10.19
N HIS A 116 26.22 -34.47 10.05
CA HIS A 116 27.27 -34.59 9.05
C HIS A 116 27.07 -35.85 8.21
N ARG A 117 26.55 -35.67 6.99
CA ARG A 117 26.77 -36.61 5.88
C ARG A 117 27.51 -35.89 4.74
N PRO A 118 28.53 -36.51 4.10
CA PRO A 118 29.41 -35.82 3.17
C PRO A 118 28.86 -35.79 1.74
N HIS A 119 29.09 -34.67 1.04
CA HIS A 119 29.01 -34.59 -0.42
C HIS A 119 30.42 -34.41 -0.99
N HIS A 120 30.77 -35.15 -2.05
CA HIS A 120 31.83 -34.74 -2.96
C HIS A 120 31.67 -35.37 -4.35
N ASN A 121 31.24 -34.56 -5.31
CA ASN A 121 32.01 -34.31 -6.55
C ASN A 121 31.34 -33.21 -7.37
N SER A 122 32.12 -32.22 -7.80
CA SER A 122 31.66 -31.07 -8.58
C SER A 122 32.74 -30.60 -9.56
N SER A 123 32.43 -30.66 -10.85
CA SER A 123 33.24 -30.00 -11.89
C SER A 123 32.86 -28.51 -11.98
N PRO A 124 33.80 -27.60 -12.32
CA PRO A 124 33.54 -26.16 -12.31
C PRO A 124 32.83 -25.66 -13.58
N PRO A 125 31.81 -24.78 -13.47
CA PRO A 125 31.27 -24.04 -14.61
C PRO A 125 32.21 -22.90 -15.06
N ARG A 126 32.15 -22.55 -16.35
CA ARG A 126 32.94 -21.46 -16.97
C ARG A 126 32.30 -20.08 -16.74
N PRO A 127 33.07 -18.97 -16.78
CA PRO A 127 32.53 -17.62 -16.59
C PRO A 127 31.67 -17.16 -17.77
N LEU A 128 30.59 -16.44 -17.46
CA LEU A 128 29.77 -15.71 -18.44
C LEU A 128 30.45 -14.37 -18.79
N VAL A 129 30.70 -14.16 -20.09
CA VAL A 129 31.24 -12.91 -20.64
C VAL A 129 30.10 -12.13 -21.29
N LEU A 130 29.99 -10.83 -20.96
CA LEU A 130 28.99 -9.93 -21.54
C LEU A 130 29.33 -9.59 -23.01
N PRO A 131 28.35 -9.57 -23.94
CA PRO A 131 28.60 -9.17 -25.32
C PRO A 131 28.96 -7.68 -25.45
N ARG A 132 29.95 -7.37 -26.30
CA ARG A 132 30.10 -6.03 -26.88
C ARG A 132 29.50 -6.03 -28.29
N LEU A 133 28.79 -4.96 -28.63
CA LEU A 133 28.43 -4.65 -30.01
C LEU A 133 29.68 -4.26 -30.81
N HIS A 134 29.86 -4.82 -32.01
CA HIS A 134 29.86 -4.08 -33.29
C HIS A 134 30.25 -4.98 -34.48
N SER A 135 29.59 -4.73 -35.63
CA SER A 135 29.99 -5.00 -37.03
C SER A 135 30.44 -6.40 -37.51
N HIS A 136 29.75 -6.84 -38.58
CA HIS A 136 30.16 -7.82 -39.61
C HIS A 136 31.60 -7.57 -40.13
N ALA A 137 32.38 -8.53 -40.69
CA ALA A 137 32.16 -9.92 -41.13
C ALA A 137 33.49 -10.75 -40.90
N THR A 138 33.89 -11.88 -41.52
CA THR A 138 33.56 -12.68 -42.74
C THR A 138 33.78 -14.20 -42.52
N LEU A 139 33.46 -15.00 -43.56
CA LEU A 139 33.76 -16.43 -43.77
C LEU A 139 35.08 -16.65 -44.58
N PRO A 140 35.56 -17.88 -44.85
CA PRO A 140 35.61 -19.14 -44.07
C PRO A 140 37.00 -19.87 -44.14
N THR A 141 37.17 -21.07 -43.53
CA THR A 141 37.46 -22.38 -44.21
C THR A 141 37.93 -23.53 -43.28
N THR A 142 37.32 -24.72 -43.45
CA THR A 142 37.85 -26.13 -43.37
C THR A 142 38.93 -26.61 -42.37
N GLY A 143 38.77 -27.83 -41.83
CA GLY A 143 39.95 -28.70 -41.55
C GLY A 143 39.88 -29.92 -40.60
N ALA A 144 39.41 -31.09 -41.09
CA ALA A 144 39.84 -32.45 -40.68
C ALA A 144 39.61 -33.00 -39.23
N ILE A 145 39.89 -34.32 -39.08
CA ILE A 145 39.56 -35.28 -37.98
C ILE A 145 40.54 -36.50 -38.12
N PRO A 146 40.46 -37.64 -37.37
CA PRO A 146 40.55 -38.00 -35.92
C PRO A 146 41.96 -38.65 -35.62
N PRO A 147 42.21 -39.80 -34.91
CA PRO A 147 41.51 -40.56 -33.83
C PRO A 147 42.38 -41.13 -32.65
N LYS A 148 41.71 -41.67 -31.61
CA LYS A 148 42.12 -42.82 -30.71
C LYS A 148 43.34 -42.63 -29.77
N ASN A 149 43.51 -43.35 -28.64
CA ASN A 149 43.00 -44.68 -28.20
C ASN A 149 42.87 -44.82 -26.65
N GLU A 150 42.60 -46.04 -26.11
CA GLU A 150 42.31 -46.31 -24.69
C GLU A 150 43.54 -46.48 -23.75
N LYS A 151 43.35 -46.39 -22.42
CA LYS A 151 43.56 -47.50 -21.44
C LYS A 151 43.28 -47.15 -19.96
N GLU A 152 42.93 -48.17 -19.18
CA GLU A 152 42.90 -48.18 -17.70
C GLU A 152 44.28 -48.52 -17.10
N PHE A 153 44.52 -48.17 -15.83
CA PHE A 153 45.22 -49.02 -14.83
C PHE A 153 44.91 -48.52 -13.39
N ALA A 154 45.25 -49.31 -12.37
CA ALA A 154 44.71 -49.20 -11.00
C ALA A 154 45.75 -48.85 -9.91
N HIS A 155 45.21 -48.43 -8.75
CA HIS A 155 45.76 -48.40 -7.38
C HIS A 155 47.29 -48.45 -7.12
N GLU A 156 47.77 -47.48 -6.33
CA GLU A 156 48.67 -47.76 -5.20
C GLU A 156 48.49 -46.71 -4.07
N ASP A 157 48.77 -47.07 -2.82
CA ASP A 157 48.51 -46.25 -1.61
C ASP A 157 49.73 -45.44 -1.14
N GLY A 158 49.50 -44.27 -0.55
CA GLY A 158 50.56 -43.41 0.03
C GLY A 158 50.07 -42.60 1.23
N HIS A 159 50.78 -42.71 2.36
CA HIS A 159 50.32 -42.16 3.66
C HIS A 159 50.74 -40.70 3.94
N ALA A 160 49.83 -40.01 4.67
CA ALA A 160 50.05 -38.83 5.52
C ALA A 160 50.35 -37.46 4.86
N PRO A 161 50.15 -36.32 5.58
CA PRO A 161 49.53 -36.16 6.90
C PRO A 161 48.21 -35.34 6.88
N ILE A 162 47.47 -35.33 8.00
CA ILE A 162 46.20 -34.59 8.13
C ILE A 162 46.45 -33.08 8.25
N LEU A 163 46.23 -32.33 7.15
CA LEU A 163 46.06 -30.88 7.20
C LEU A 163 44.61 -30.53 7.49
N LYS A 164 44.35 -29.93 8.66
CA LYS A 164 43.03 -29.37 9.02
C LYS A 164 42.65 -28.26 8.05
N GLN A 165 41.75 -28.54 7.10
CA GLN A 165 41.20 -27.50 6.23
C GLN A 165 40.28 -26.60 7.06
N GLN A 166 40.78 -25.43 7.44
CA GLN A 166 40.04 -24.45 8.24
C GLN A 166 38.79 -23.97 7.47
N ARG A 167 37.68 -23.74 8.19
CA ARG A 167 36.61 -22.88 7.68
C ARG A 167 37.23 -21.53 7.28
N GLN A 168 37.24 -21.20 6.00
CA GLN A 168 37.66 -19.89 5.54
C GLN A 168 36.61 -18.85 5.97
N SER A 169 36.84 -18.24 7.13
CA SER A 169 36.21 -16.98 7.50
C SER A 169 36.72 -15.89 6.57
N HIS A 170 35.81 -15.16 5.91
CA HIS A 170 36.19 -13.88 5.30
C HIS A 170 36.78 -12.95 6.37
N PRO A 171 37.73 -12.08 6.00
CA PRO A 171 38.35 -11.16 6.96
C PRO A 171 37.29 -10.32 7.67
N PHE A 172 37.52 -10.08 8.96
CA PHE A 172 36.66 -9.27 9.84
C PHE A 172 35.22 -9.78 10.02
N GLY A 173 34.97 -11.11 9.92
CA GLY A 173 33.68 -11.70 10.31
C GLY A 173 32.52 -11.38 9.37
N LEU A 174 32.83 -10.97 8.13
CA LEU A 174 31.84 -10.77 7.08
C LEU A 174 31.30 -12.11 6.56
N ARG A 175 30.04 -12.10 6.11
CA ARG A 175 29.36 -13.28 5.55
C ARG A 175 29.98 -13.74 4.21
N PRO A 176 29.94 -15.04 3.86
CA PRO A 176 30.72 -15.59 2.74
C PRO A 176 30.28 -15.14 1.33
N LYS A 177 29.06 -14.60 1.18
CA LYS A 177 28.57 -14.00 -0.08
C LYS A 177 28.27 -12.51 0.14
N LEU A 178 28.85 -11.67 -0.69
CA LEU A 178 28.76 -10.21 -0.68
C LEU A 178 28.41 -9.76 -2.11
N LEU A 179 27.45 -8.86 -2.26
CA LEU A 179 27.04 -8.30 -3.57
C LEU A 179 27.71 -6.96 -3.88
N PHE A 180 28.20 -6.25 -2.86
CA PHE A 180 28.97 -5.02 -3.00
C PHE A 180 30.49 -5.27 -2.89
N PRO A 181 31.35 -4.34 -3.35
CA PRO A 181 32.79 -4.44 -3.17
C PRO A 181 33.20 -4.52 -1.69
N LEU A 182 34.21 -5.35 -1.37
CA LEU A 182 34.66 -5.62 0.00
C LEU A 182 34.89 -4.36 0.87
N PRO A 183 35.46 -3.24 0.37
CA PRO A 183 35.66 -2.02 1.17
C PRO A 183 34.37 -1.34 1.66
N VAL A 184 33.22 -1.61 1.04
CA VAL A 184 31.93 -1.00 1.43
C VAL A 184 31.51 -1.43 2.83
N TYR A 185 31.72 -2.71 3.20
CA TYR A 185 31.22 -3.22 4.48
C TYR A 185 31.92 -2.63 5.71
N PRO A 186 33.27 -2.55 5.79
CA PRO A 186 33.94 -1.84 6.88
C PRO A 186 33.53 -0.36 6.97
N PHE A 187 33.36 0.32 5.82
CA PHE A 187 32.89 1.70 5.79
C PHE A 187 31.47 1.84 6.37
N VAL A 188 30.52 1.01 5.94
CA VAL A 188 29.13 1.00 6.41
C VAL A 188 29.03 0.66 7.91
N ILE A 189 29.84 -0.27 8.40
CA ILE A 189 29.88 -0.64 9.83
C ILE A 189 30.41 0.52 10.68
N VAL A 190 31.49 1.18 10.27
CA VAL A 190 32.02 2.36 10.99
C VAL A 190 31.06 3.55 10.89
N ALA A 191 30.43 3.76 9.73
CA ALA A 191 29.46 4.82 9.55
C ALA A 191 28.21 4.65 10.44
N ASP A 192 27.63 3.45 10.55
CA ASP A 192 26.47 3.24 11.44
C ASP A 192 26.85 3.42 12.91
N LEU A 193 28.02 2.95 13.34
CA LEU A 193 28.50 3.19 14.70
C LEU A 193 28.60 4.69 15.02
N ILE A 194 29.22 5.47 14.13
CA ILE A 194 29.33 6.93 14.27
C ILE A 194 27.94 7.59 14.29
N LEU A 195 27.09 7.26 13.32
CA LEU A 195 25.75 7.84 13.17
C LEU A 195 24.81 7.50 14.33
N ARG A 196 25.00 6.33 14.97
CA ARG A 196 24.28 5.94 16.19
C ARG A 196 24.74 6.69 17.43
N LEU A 197 26.04 6.94 17.55
CA LEU A 197 26.59 7.74 18.64
C LEU A 197 26.20 9.23 18.49
N THR A 198 26.12 9.76 17.26
CA THR A 198 25.63 11.14 17.03
C THR A 198 24.11 11.26 17.19
N TRP A 199 23.31 10.23 16.86
CA TRP A 199 21.86 10.23 17.14
C TRP A 199 21.56 10.40 18.64
N SER A 200 22.36 9.78 19.51
CA SER A 200 22.27 10.01 20.96
C SER A 200 22.48 11.50 21.31
N ALA A 201 23.44 12.18 20.71
CA ALA A 201 23.71 13.60 20.98
C ALA A 201 22.51 14.52 20.67
N LYS A 202 21.72 14.19 19.63
CA LYS A 202 20.47 14.91 19.28
C LYS A 202 19.39 14.87 20.38
N LEU A 203 19.45 13.89 21.29
CA LEU A 203 18.53 13.76 22.43
C LEU A 203 19.02 14.48 23.72
N SER A 204 20.19 15.15 23.67
CA SER A 204 20.74 15.91 24.79
C SER A 204 20.04 17.26 24.94
N SER A 205 19.60 17.60 26.15
CA SER A 205 19.13 18.96 26.49
C SER A 205 20.22 20.01 26.27
N HIS A 206 21.43 19.76 26.78
CA HIS A 206 22.52 20.73 26.78
C HIS A 206 23.02 21.08 25.38
N LEU A 207 22.94 20.14 24.42
CA LEU A 207 23.39 20.42 23.04
C LEU A 207 22.48 21.45 22.35
N HIS A 208 21.19 21.45 22.67
CA HIS A 208 20.26 22.49 22.21
C HIS A 208 20.51 23.87 22.84
N MET A 209 21.20 23.97 23.98
CA MET A 209 21.53 25.27 24.60
C MET A 209 22.77 25.94 24.00
N TYR A 210 23.65 25.18 23.35
CA TYR A 210 24.88 25.68 22.73
C TYR A 210 24.81 25.76 21.19
N ALA A 211 23.71 25.33 20.58
CA ALA A 211 23.53 25.27 19.14
C ALA A 211 22.61 26.39 18.62
N GLU A 212 23.12 27.62 18.53
CA GLU A 212 22.46 28.77 17.90
C GLU A 212 22.39 28.65 16.36
N GLY A 213 21.98 27.49 15.83
CA GLY A 213 22.04 27.23 14.40
C GLY A 213 21.15 26.10 13.90
N ASP A 214 20.09 26.46 13.17
CA ASP A 214 19.25 25.55 12.38
C ASP A 214 20.07 24.64 11.47
N LEU A 215 21.21 25.15 10.98
CA LEU A 215 22.16 24.43 10.13
C LEU A 215 22.70 23.15 10.81
N LEU A 216 22.93 23.16 12.13
CA LEU A 216 23.40 21.97 12.85
C LEU A 216 22.29 20.92 12.95
N ILE A 217 21.06 21.36 13.22
CA ILE A 217 19.87 20.49 13.28
C ILE A 217 19.60 19.87 11.90
N TYR A 218 19.70 20.67 10.83
CA TYR A 218 19.60 20.22 9.44
C TYR A 218 20.60 19.10 9.13
N TYR A 219 21.89 19.29 9.46
CA TYR A 219 22.89 18.25 9.24
C TYR A 219 22.64 16.97 10.06
N PHE A 220 22.06 17.05 11.26
CA PHE A 220 21.64 15.87 12.01
C PHE A 220 20.47 15.11 11.34
N GLU A 221 19.51 15.79 10.71
CA GLU A 221 18.44 15.12 9.96
C GLU A 221 18.95 14.48 8.66
N VAL A 222 19.86 15.16 7.94
CA VAL A 222 20.55 14.58 6.78
C VAL A 222 21.35 13.32 7.18
N ALA A 223 22.06 13.36 8.30
CA ALA A 223 22.82 12.23 8.83
C ALA A 223 21.91 11.03 9.17
N GLU A 224 20.75 11.24 9.80
CA GLU A 224 19.77 10.18 10.07
C GLU A 224 19.14 9.62 8.78
N MET A 225 18.91 10.46 7.76
CA MET A 225 18.43 10.02 6.45
C MET A 225 19.46 9.09 5.77
N VAL A 226 20.74 9.48 5.75
CA VAL A 226 21.83 8.66 5.22
C VAL A 226 21.95 7.34 6.00
N ARG A 227 21.84 7.36 7.34
CA ARG A 227 21.89 6.15 8.17
C ARG A 227 20.75 5.17 7.82
N ARG A 228 19.52 5.67 7.65
CA ARG A 228 18.36 4.84 7.26
C ARG A 228 18.53 4.24 5.86
N TRP A 229 18.94 5.05 4.89
CA TRP A 229 19.21 4.62 3.52
C TRP A 229 20.25 3.48 3.50
N MET A 230 21.39 3.70 4.15
CA MET A 230 22.47 2.73 4.28
C MET A 230 22.03 1.41 4.95
N TRP A 231 21.22 1.49 6.01
CA TRP A 231 20.66 0.29 6.66
C TRP A 231 19.79 -0.53 5.71
N VAL A 232 18.90 0.13 4.93
CA VAL A 232 17.99 -0.55 4.00
C VAL A 232 18.77 -1.35 2.94
N PHE A 233 19.83 -0.78 2.35
CA PHE A 233 20.58 -1.46 1.28
C PHE A 233 21.22 -2.77 1.76
N VAL A 234 21.96 -2.75 2.88
CA VAL A 234 22.62 -3.97 3.40
C VAL A 234 21.60 -4.95 4.01
N ARG A 235 20.44 -4.45 4.48
CA ARG A 235 19.32 -5.27 4.96
C ARG A 235 18.65 -6.05 3.83
N VAL A 236 18.34 -5.39 2.70
CA VAL A 236 17.76 -6.03 1.51
C VAL A 236 18.73 -7.06 0.94
N GLU A 237 20.01 -6.70 0.83
CA GLU A 237 21.08 -7.61 0.40
C GLU A 237 21.14 -8.90 1.25
N TRP A 238 20.87 -8.81 2.55
CA TRP A 238 20.86 -9.97 3.45
C TRP A 238 19.64 -10.87 3.26
N GLU A 239 18.44 -10.33 3.10
CA GLU A 239 17.23 -11.14 2.90
C GLU A 239 17.26 -11.85 1.53
N MET A 240 17.70 -11.19 0.46
CA MET A 240 17.93 -11.83 -0.85
C MET A 240 18.91 -13.03 -0.76
N LEU A 241 19.93 -12.92 0.11
CA LEU A 241 20.90 -13.99 0.36
C LEU A 241 20.37 -15.14 1.24
N LYS A 242 19.21 -14.99 1.90
CA LYS A 242 18.48 -16.09 2.55
C LYS A 242 17.52 -16.76 1.58
N GLU A 243 16.72 -15.99 0.86
CA GLU A 243 15.81 -16.50 -0.16
C GLU A 243 16.57 -17.35 -1.18
N GLY A 244 17.75 -16.90 -1.63
CA GLY A 244 18.63 -17.66 -2.51
C GLY A 244 19.22 -18.95 -1.89
N LYS A 245 19.34 -19.04 -0.56
CA LYS A 245 19.72 -20.29 0.15
C LYS A 245 18.55 -21.24 0.29
N GLU A 246 17.38 -20.74 0.67
CA GLU A 246 16.16 -21.54 0.82
C GLU A 246 15.71 -22.11 -0.54
N ALA A 247 15.78 -21.31 -1.61
CA ALA A 247 15.53 -21.76 -2.97
C ALA A 247 16.52 -22.84 -3.44
N HIS A 248 17.80 -22.76 -3.07
CA HIS A 248 18.77 -23.84 -3.33
C HIS A 248 18.47 -25.09 -2.51
N SER A 249 18.12 -24.94 -1.22
CA SER A 249 17.76 -26.06 -0.35
C SER A 249 16.54 -26.82 -0.88
N ARG A 250 15.56 -26.11 -1.46
CA ARG A 250 14.36 -26.69 -2.11
C ARG A 250 14.62 -27.28 -3.50
N ARG A 251 15.72 -26.93 -4.18
CA ARG A 251 16.14 -27.51 -5.47
C ARG A 251 17.10 -28.70 -5.35
N GLY A 252 17.84 -28.79 -4.24
CA GLY A 252 18.80 -29.89 -4.01
C GLY A 252 18.16 -31.25 -3.72
N THR A 253 16.87 -31.29 -3.37
CA THR A 253 16.14 -32.50 -2.96
C THR A 253 15.37 -33.19 -4.10
N SER A 254 15.26 -32.57 -5.28
CA SER A 254 14.54 -33.12 -6.45
C SER A 254 15.53 -33.65 -7.51
N GLY A 255 16.15 -34.81 -7.29
CA GLY A 255 17.34 -35.21 -8.09
C GLY A 255 17.61 -36.70 -8.36
N THR A 256 16.93 -37.67 -7.74
CA THR A 256 17.09 -39.10 -8.07
C THR A 256 15.79 -39.86 -7.92
N GLY A 257 15.27 -40.41 -9.02
CA GLY A 257 14.08 -41.27 -9.00
C GLY A 257 14.43 -42.73 -9.28
N ARG A 258 13.84 -43.65 -8.50
CA ARG A 258 13.57 -45.02 -8.94
C ARG A 258 12.24 -45.48 -8.33
N SER A 259 11.49 -46.26 -9.09
CA SER A 259 10.11 -46.63 -8.81
C SER A 259 9.96 -47.80 -7.84
N GLU A 260 9.03 -47.68 -6.90
CA GLU A 260 8.14 -48.77 -6.51
C GLU A 260 6.85 -48.19 -5.88
N GLY A 261 5.79 -49.00 -5.80
CA GLY A 261 4.42 -48.50 -5.64
C GLY A 261 3.74 -48.80 -4.30
N THR A 262 2.83 -47.90 -3.93
CA THR A 262 1.64 -48.14 -3.09
C THR A 262 1.83 -48.87 -1.76
N ARG A 263 1.99 -48.10 -0.69
CA ARG A 263 1.30 -48.38 0.58
C ARG A 263 0.88 -47.07 1.26
N VAL A 264 -0.23 -47.11 1.97
CA VAL A 264 -0.74 -46.03 2.82
C VAL A 264 -0.64 -46.53 4.25
N ASP A 265 0.02 -45.78 5.12
CA ASP A 265 0.07 -46.04 6.55
C ASP A 265 -0.14 -44.71 7.30
N GLU A 266 -0.88 -44.82 8.39
CA GLU A 266 -1.65 -43.79 9.10
C GLU A 266 -0.80 -42.74 9.85
N TYR A 267 -1.43 -41.59 10.15
CA TYR A 267 -0.99 -40.70 11.23
C TYR A 267 -1.89 -40.94 12.45
N GLU A 268 -1.36 -41.64 13.45
CA GLU A 268 -2.09 -41.95 14.69
C GLU A 268 -2.34 -40.67 15.51
N MET A 269 -3.61 -40.34 15.77
CA MET A 269 -4.03 -39.23 16.61
C MET A 269 -4.78 -39.77 17.82
N THR A 270 -4.33 -39.45 19.03
CA THR A 270 -4.91 -40.02 20.26
C THR A 270 -6.31 -39.47 20.54
N VAL A 271 -7.26 -40.39 20.70
CA VAL A 271 -8.70 -40.10 20.75
C VAL A 271 -9.18 -39.83 22.17
N PRO A 272 -9.78 -38.65 22.46
CA PRO A 272 -10.79 -38.53 23.51
C PRO A 272 -12.08 -39.15 22.96
N SER A 273 -12.62 -40.16 23.64
CA SER A 273 -13.82 -40.87 23.18
C SER A 273 -15.06 -39.99 23.27
N ASP A 274 -15.73 -39.72 22.15
CA ASP A 274 -17.19 -39.71 22.15
C ASP A 274 -17.84 -39.98 20.77
N GLN A 275 -19.15 -40.16 20.82
CA GLN A 275 -20.06 -40.84 19.89
C GLN A 275 -20.12 -40.34 18.43
N ASN A 276 -20.62 -41.24 17.57
CA ASN A 276 -20.70 -41.14 16.12
C ASN A 276 -22.04 -40.55 15.63
N ASP A 277 -22.00 -39.54 14.76
CA ASP A 277 -23.11 -39.14 13.88
C ASP A 277 -22.55 -38.63 12.54
N GLY A 278 -23.19 -38.99 11.42
CA GLY A 278 -22.57 -38.95 10.09
C GLY A 278 -22.90 -37.73 9.23
N ALA A 279 -21.89 -37.18 8.54
CA ALA A 279 -22.07 -36.21 7.45
C ALA A 279 -21.20 -36.58 6.24
N SER A 280 -21.76 -36.45 5.03
CA SER A 280 -21.13 -36.89 3.77
C SER A 280 -20.13 -35.86 3.21
N SER A 281 -18.97 -36.32 2.77
CA SER A 281 -18.02 -35.52 2.00
C SER A 281 -18.52 -35.27 0.57
N GLY A 282 -18.97 -34.04 0.31
CA GLY A 282 -19.25 -33.58 -1.06
C GLY A 282 -17.94 -33.33 -1.82
N GLY A 283 -17.89 -33.72 -3.09
CA GLY A 283 -16.79 -33.30 -3.98
C GLY A 283 -16.89 -31.81 -4.29
N LEU A 284 -15.75 -31.12 -4.36
CA LEU A 284 -15.67 -29.74 -4.83
C LEU A 284 -16.12 -29.69 -6.29
N LEU A 285 -17.26 -29.06 -6.55
CA LEU A 285 -17.70 -28.71 -7.90
C LEU A 285 -16.75 -27.63 -8.44
N SER A 286 -16.34 -27.75 -9.70
CA SER A 286 -15.68 -26.64 -10.39
C SER A 286 -16.67 -25.48 -10.54
N LEU A 287 -16.18 -24.26 -10.39
CA LEU A 287 -16.99 -23.04 -10.36
C LEU A 287 -16.54 -22.12 -11.49
N GLU A 288 -17.48 -21.55 -12.24
CA GLU A 288 -17.19 -20.50 -13.22
C GLU A 288 -17.16 -19.14 -12.51
N VAL A 289 -15.98 -18.51 -12.56
CA VAL A 289 -15.73 -17.15 -12.08
C VAL A 289 -15.56 -16.24 -13.29
N LEU A 290 -16.53 -15.34 -13.52
CA LEU A 290 -16.51 -14.37 -14.61
C LEU A 290 -16.01 -13.01 -14.09
N ALA A 291 -15.07 -12.37 -14.78
CA ALA A 291 -14.53 -11.06 -14.42
C ALA A 291 -14.62 -10.04 -15.57
N ILE A 292 -15.35 -8.95 -15.33
CA ILE A 292 -15.43 -7.80 -16.24
C ILE A 292 -14.42 -6.74 -15.80
N LEU A 293 -13.34 -6.58 -16.58
CA LEU A 293 -12.20 -5.71 -16.33
C LEU A 293 -11.94 -4.80 -17.55
N TYR A 294 -11.16 -3.73 -17.39
CA TYR A 294 -10.77 -2.91 -18.54
C TYR A 294 -9.57 -3.51 -19.27
N LYS A 295 -9.50 -3.29 -20.58
CA LYS A 295 -8.33 -3.66 -21.38
C LYS A 295 -7.16 -2.70 -21.11
N GLY A 296 -5.96 -3.23 -20.89
CA GLY A 296 -4.75 -2.46 -20.68
C GLY A 296 -3.87 -2.30 -21.92
N GLY A 297 -3.87 -3.31 -22.82
CA GLY A 297 -2.97 -3.35 -23.97
C GLY A 297 -1.50 -3.23 -23.58
N GLU A 298 -0.72 -2.55 -24.43
CA GLU A 298 0.73 -2.30 -24.22
C GLU A 298 1.07 -1.74 -22.82
N ALA A 299 0.18 -0.94 -22.23
CA ALA A 299 0.39 -0.39 -20.89
C ALA A 299 0.43 -1.48 -19.81
N ALA A 300 -0.40 -2.53 -19.92
CA ALA A 300 -0.42 -3.63 -18.96
C ALA A 300 0.78 -4.57 -19.10
N GLU A 301 1.36 -4.67 -20.31
CA GLU A 301 2.61 -5.37 -20.58
C GLU A 301 3.82 -4.60 -20.02
N GLN A 302 3.82 -3.27 -20.14
CA GLN A 302 4.88 -2.39 -19.64
C GLN A 302 4.82 -2.18 -18.12
N GLU A 303 3.63 -2.21 -17.52
CA GLU A 303 3.41 -2.04 -16.08
C GLU A 303 2.54 -3.18 -15.52
N ALA A 304 3.19 -4.28 -15.15
CA ALA A 304 2.55 -5.46 -14.56
C ALA A 304 1.81 -5.19 -13.24
N ARG A 305 1.99 -4.00 -12.61
CA ARG A 305 1.19 -3.57 -11.46
C ARG A 305 -0.19 -3.02 -11.84
N LEU A 306 -0.52 -2.91 -13.13
CA LEU A 306 -1.89 -2.66 -13.63
C LEU A 306 -2.75 -3.92 -13.49
N LEU A 307 -2.92 -4.41 -12.26
CA LEU A 307 -3.64 -5.64 -11.91
C LEU A 307 -5.13 -5.62 -12.33
N GLY A 308 -5.77 -4.45 -12.43
CA GLY A 308 -7.17 -4.27 -12.79
C GLY A 308 -7.53 -4.57 -14.25
N THR A 309 -6.62 -5.16 -15.01
CA THR A 309 -6.72 -5.31 -16.47
C THR A 309 -7.11 -6.73 -16.90
N VAL A 310 -7.65 -6.88 -18.12
CA VAL A 310 -7.88 -8.20 -18.76
C VAL A 310 -6.59 -8.99 -18.93
N GLU A 311 -5.45 -8.31 -19.05
CA GLU A 311 -4.13 -8.90 -19.20
C GLU A 311 -3.59 -9.44 -17.85
N ASN A 312 -3.57 -8.62 -16.79
CA ASN A 312 -3.01 -8.98 -15.48
C ASN A 312 -4.02 -9.61 -14.47
N GLN A 313 -5.32 -9.56 -14.76
CA GLN A 313 -6.36 -10.45 -14.21
C GLN A 313 -6.43 -10.50 -12.67
N LEU A 314 -6.23 -9.35 -12.02
CA LEU A 314 -6.15 -9.17 -10.56
C LEU A 314 -5.09 -10.06 -9.86
N GLY A 315 -4.19 -10.70 -10.62
CA GLY A 315 -3.30 -11.75 -10.12
C GLY A 315 -4.01 -13.05 -9.69
N LEU A 316 -5.28 -13.25 -10.07
CA LEU A 316 -6.10 -14.35 -9.55
C LEU A 316 -5.94 -15.67 -10.31
N ARG A 317 -5.66 -15.63 -11.62
CA ARG A 317 -5.66 -16.83 -12.49
C ARG A 317 -4.86 -18.02 -11.93
N PRO A 318 -3.56 -17.87 -11.58
CA PRO A 318 -2.75 -19.02 -11.14
C PRO A 318 -3.20 -19.63 -9.81
N TRP A 319 -4.01 -18.90 -9.03
CA TRP A 319 -4.62 -19.41 -7.82
C TRP A 319 -5.94 -20.13 -8.12
N LEU A 320 -6.87 -19.51 -8.85
CA LEU A 320 -8.16 -20.11 -9.19
C LEU A 320 -8.00 -21.42 -9.99
N GLU A 321 -7.08 -21.45 -10.95
CA GLU A 321 -6.75 -22.67 -11.70
C GLU A 321 -6.11 -23.76 -10.82
N SER A 322 -5.39 -23.38 -9.75
CA SER A 322 -4.80 -24.35 -8.80
C SER A 322 -5.81 -24.97 -7.83
N GLU A 323 -6.93 -24.28 -7.57
CA GLU A 323 -8.08 -24.82 -6.82
C GLU A 323 -9.08 -25.56 -7.73
N GLY A 324 -8.84 -25.59 -9.05
CA GLY A 324 -9.70 -26.27 -10.03
C GLY A 324 -10.94 -25.49 -10.46
N HIS A 325 -10.96 -24.16 -10.30
CA HIS A 325 -12.04 -23.28 -10.76
C HIS A 325 -11.75 -22.72 -12.17
N GLU A 326 -12.81 -22.53 -12.97
CA GLU A 326 -12.71 -21.85 -14.26
C GLU A 326 -12.73 -20.33 -14.05
N PHE A 327 -11.83 -19.61 -14.72
CA PHE A 327 -11.72 -18.16 -14.61
C PHE A 327 -11.74 -17.50 -15.98
N ILE A 328 -12.79 -16.74 -16.25
CA ILE A 328 -13.07 -16.10 -17.53
C ILE A 328 -12.95 -14.59 -17.32
N VAL A 329 -12.16 -13.90 -18.16
CA VAL A 329 -11.88 -12.47 -18.01
C VAL A 329 -12.07 -11.77 -19.34
N THR A 330 -12.81 -10.65 -19.34
CA THR A 330 -13.13 -9.92 -20.59
C THR A 330 -13.38 -8.43 -20.35
N ASP A 331 -13.11 -7.60 -21.37
CA ASP A 331 -13.59 -6.23 -21.50
C ASP A 331 -14.88 -6.11 -22.34
N ASP A 332 -15.28 -7.18 -23.04
CA ASP A 332 -16.49 -7.24 -23.86
C ASP A 332 -17.75 -7.42 -23.01
N LYS A 333 -18.45 -6.29 -22.79
CA LYS A 333 -19.58 -6.16 -21.86
C LYS A 333 -20.84 -5.51 -22.45
N GLU A 334 -20.83 -5.12 -23.72
CA GLU A 334 -21.87 -4.29 -24.33
C GLU A 334 -22.61 -5.02 -25.45
N GLY A 335 -23.95 -4.96 -25.45
CA GLY A 335 -24.79 -5.61 -26.46
C GLY A 335 -25.08 -7.11 -26.19
N PRO A 336 -25.98 -7.71 -27.00
CA PRO A 336 -26.53 -9.06 -26.75
C PRO A 336 -25.50 -10.19 -26.95
N ASP A 337 -24.58 -10.03 -27.90
CA ASP A 337 -23.56 -11.02 -28.24
C ASP A 337 -22.26 -10.89 -27.43
N SER A 338 -22.22 -10.02 -26.42
CA SER A 338 -21.04 -9.81 -25.59
C SER A 338 -20.67 -11.06 -24.77
N LEU A 339 -19.37 -11.25 -24.53
CA LEU A 339 -18.87 -12.30 -23.64
C LEU A 339 -19.50 -12.19 -22.23
N PHE A 340 -19.76 -10.98 -21.73
CA PHE A 340 -20.52 -10.80 -20.49
C PHE A 340 -21.91 -11.47 -20.54
N GLN A 341 -22.73 -11.21 -21.58
CA GLN A 341 -24.05 -11.84 -21.68
C GLN A 341 -24.01 -13.36 -21.95
N LYS A 342 -22.94 -13.84 -22.58
CA LYS A 342 -22.74 -15.27 -22.85
C LYS A 342 -22.37 -16.08 -21.61
N HIS A 343 -21.58 -15.52 -20.70
CA HIS A 343 -21.08 -16.24 -19.52
C HIS A 343 -21.88 -15.98 -18.23
N ILE A 344 -22.57 -14.84 -18.11
CA ILE A 344 -23.35 -14.52 -16.90
C ILE A 344 -24.52 -15.47 -16.61
N VAL A 345 -24.91 -16.32 -17.56
CA VAL A 345 -25.96 -17.33 -17.37
C VAL A 345 -25.51 -18.47 -16.45
N ASP A 346 -24.25 -18.91 -16.60
CA ASP A 346 -23.67 -20.09 -15.95
C ASP A 346 -22.65 -19.74 -14.84
N ALA A 347 -22.09 -18.53 -14.84
CA ALA A 347 -21.18 -18.04 -13.80
C ALA A 347 -21.81 -18.05 -12.39
N GLU A 348 -21.09 -18.60 -11.40
CA GLU A 348 -21.49 -18.55 -9.98
C GLU A 348 -20.99 -17.27 -9.29
N VAL A 349 -19.82 -16.79 -9.70
CA VAL A 349 -19.15 -15.59 -9.18
C VAL A 349 -19.01 -14.57 -10.31
N LEU A 350 -19.53 -13.36 -10.11
CA LEU A 350 -19.24 -12.22 -10.98
C LEU A 350 -18.30 -11.23 -10.28
N ILE A 351 -17.11 -11.04 -10.83
CA ILE A 351 -16.22 -9.92 -10.51
C ILE A 351 -16.49 -8.78 -11.51
N THR A 352 -16.60 -7.55 -11.03
CA THR A 352 -16.71 -6.34 -11.87
C THR A 352 -15.78 -5.25 -11.34
N THR A 353 -15.45 -4.25 -12.15
CA THR A 353 -14.69 -3.08 -11.67
C THR A 353 -15.38 -1.76 -12.06
N PRO A 354 -15.50 -0.75 -11.15
CA PRO A 354 -16.22 0.50 -11.42
C PRO A 354 -15.65 1.35 -12.56
N PHE A 355 -14.42 1.09 -12.98
CA PHE A 355 -13.71 1.83 -14.02
C PHE A 355 -14.21 1.44 -15.43
N HIS A 356 -14.61 0.18 -15.60
CA HIS A 356 -15.26 -0.37 -16.80
C HIS A 356 -16.39 -1.32 -16.40
N PRO A 357 -17.51 -0.78 -15.90
CA PRO A 357 -18.51 -1.57 -15.17
C PRO A 357 -19.32 -2.46 -16.11
N GLY A 358 -19.27 -3.77 -15.88
CA GLY A 358 -20.30 -4.70 -16.37
C GLY A 358 -21.62 -4.37 -15.69
N TYR A 359 -22.54 -3.73 -16.41
CA TYR A 359 -23.82 -3.30 -15.85
C TYR A 359 -24.73 -4.50 -15.65
N LEU A 360 -24.76 -5.04 -14.42
CA LEU A 360 -25.56 -6.19 -14.07
C LEU A 360 -27.01 -5.74 -13.79
N THR A 361 -27.76 -5.56 -14.88
CA THR A 361 -29.18 -5.18 -14.89
C THR A 361 -30.09 -6.35 -14.46
N ARG A 362 -31.33 -6.04 -14.10
CA ARG A 362 -32.35 -7.03 -13.72
C ARG A 362 -32.55 -8.13 -14.75
N ASP A 363 -32.57 -7.80 -16.05
CA ASP A 363 -32.75 -8.80 -17.11
C ASP A 363 -31.55 -9.74 -17.25
N LEU A 364 -30.35 -9.33 -16.83
CA LEU A 364 -29.17 -10.19 -16.73
C LEU A 364 -29.21 -11.05 -15.46
N ILE A 365 -29.60 -10.45 -14.32
CA ILE A 365 -29.83 -11.16 -13.06
C ILE A 365 -30.91 -12.24 -13.20
N ASP A 366 -31.96 -11.99 -13.97
CA ASP A 366 -33.02 -12.96 -14.25
C ASP A 366 -32.58 -14.08 -15.22
N LYS A 367 -31.52 -13.86 -16.01
CA LYS A 367 -30.86 -14.89 -16.84
C LYS A 367 -29.85 -15.71 -16.02
N ALA A 368 -29.11 -15.08 -15.10
CA ALA A 368 -28.05 -15.66 -14.29
C ALA A 368 -28.57 -16.70 -13.28
N LYS A 369 -28.52 -17.99 -13.63
CA LYS A 369 -29.14 -19.06 -12.79
C LYS A 369 -28.23 -19.49 -11.65
N ASN A 370 -26.92 -19.49 -11.90
CA ASN A 370 -25.94 -20.00 -10.96
C ASN A 370 -25.40 -18.90 -10.04
N LEU A 371 -25.40 -17.64 -10.45
CA LEU A 371 -24.85 -16.51 -9.72
C LEU A 371 -25.29 -16.44 -8.25
N LYS A 372 -24.32 -16.45 -7.33
CA LYS A 372 -24.52 -16.33 -5.87
C LYS A 372 -23.91 -15.05 -5.30
N ILE A 373 -22.82 -14.58 -5.89
CA ILE A 373 -21.99 -13.49 -5.35
C ILE A 373 -21.45 -12.58 -6.45
N CYS A 374 -21.64 -11.27 -6.26
CA CYS A 374 -21.06 -10.21 -7.06
C CYS A 374 -19.98 -9.48 -6.24
N ILE A 375 -18.78 -9.34 -6.81
CA ILE A 375 -17.62 -8.72 -6.16
C ILE A 375 -17.15 -7.52 -6.99
N THR A 376 -17.28 -6.32 -6.43
CA THR A 376 -16.73 -5.09 -7.00
C THR A 376 -15.25 -4.97 -6.63
N ALA A 377 -14.37 -5.20 -7.61
CA ALA A 377 -12.93 -4.91 -7.57
C ALA A 377 -12.72 -3.39 -7.61
N GLY A 378 -12.99 -2.75 -6.48
CA GLY A 378 -13.07 -1.30 -6.30
C GLY A 378 -13.98 -0.92 -5.14
N VAL A 379 -14.70 0.20 -5.28
CA VAL A 379 -15.66 0.76 -4.30
C VAL A 379 -16.85 1.38 -5.06
N GLY A 380 -18.06 1.20 -4.53
CA GLY A 380 -19.35 1.53 -5.13
C GLY A 380 -19.84 0.48 -6.13
N SER A 381 -20.99 -0.14 -5.82
CA SER A 381 -21.57 -1.29 -6.53
C SER A 381 -22.88 -0.96 -7.26
N ASP A 382 -23.08 0.31 -7.58
CA ASP A 382 -24.27 0.93 -8.18
C ASP A 382 -24.49 0.61 -9.68
N HIS A 383 -23.53 -0.08 -10.31
CA HIS A 383 -23.68 -0.69 -11.64
C HIS A 383 -24.40 -2.05 -11.60
N VAL A 384 -24.77 -2.53 -10.41
CA VAL A 384 -25.61 -3.72 -10.19
C VAL A 384 -27.02 -3.29 -9.76
N ASP A 385 -28.09 -3.93 -10.24
CA ASP A 385 -29.42 -3.77 -9.63
C ASP A 385 -29.45 -4.46 -8.25
N LEU A 386 -29.04 -3.70 -7.23
CA LEU A 386 -28.98 -4.14 -5.84
C LEU A 386 -30.35 -4.59 -5.30
N ASN A 387 -31.46 -4.02 -5.78
CA ASN A 387 -32.81 -4.46 -5.37
C ASN A 387 -33.12 -5.84 -6.00
N ALA A 388 -32.75 -6.08 -7.26
CA ALA A 388 -32.87 -7.42 -7.88
C ALA A 388 -31.97 -8.46 -7.19
N CYS A 389 -30.74 -8.09 -6.79
CA CYS A 389 -29.87 -8.97 -6.00
C CYS A 389 -30.49 -9.33 -4.64
N VAL A 390 -31.14 -8.38 -3.95
CA VAL A 390 -31.92 -8.65 -2.72
C VAL A 390 -33.02 -9.68 -2.99
N GLU A 391 -33.84 -9.49 -4.01
CA GLU A 391 -34.95 -10.41 -4.37
C GLU A 391 -34.44 -11.81 -4.74
N ARG A 392 -33.36 -11.90 -5.51
CA ARG A 392 -32.72 -13.16 -5.91
C ARG A 392 -31.80 -13.77 -4.85
N LYS A 393 -31.61 -13.11 -3.70
CA LYS A 393 -30.68 -13.47 -2.61
C LYS A 393 -29.21 -13.57 -3.02
N ILE A 394 -28.82 -12.85 -4.07
CA ILE A 394 -27.45 -12.73 -4.56
C ILE A 394 -26.71 -11.74 -3.67
N GLN A 395 -25.56 -12.14 -3.12
CA GLN A 395 -24.74 -11.23 -2.31
C GLN A 395 -24.02 -10.23 -3.21
N VAL A 396 -23.89 -8.98 -2.77
CA VAL A 396 -23.08 -7.95 -3.45
C VAL A 396 -22.10 -7.36 -2.46
N LEU A 397 -20.81 -7.43 -2.81
CA LEU A 397 -19.71 -6.97 -1.98
C LEU A 397 -18.74 -6.09 -2.75
N GLU A 398 -18.02 -5.23 -2.04
CA GLU A 398 -16.96 -4.37 -2.59
C GLU A 398 -15.77 -4.29 -1.63
N VAL A 399 -14.59 -3.92 -2.13
CA VAL A 399 -13.39 -3.78 -1.29
C VAL A 399 -13.37 -2.41 -0.61
N THR A 400 -14.33 -2.22 0.31
CA THR A 400 -14.56 -0.98 1.04
C THR A 400 -13.30 -0.44 1.69
N GLY A 401 -12.84 0.73 1.25
CA GLY A 401 -11.64 1.39 1.79
C GLY A 401 -10.36 1.15 0.98
N SER A 402 -10.36 0.27 -0.01
CA SER A 402 -9.19 0.01 -0.88
C SER A 402 -8.64 1.25 -1.59
N ASN A 403 -9.50 2.15 -2.05
CA ASN A 403 -9.11 3.31 -2.87
C ASN A 403 -9.54 4.68 -2.31
N VAL A 404 -10.20 4.72 -1.15
CA VAL A 404 -10.75 5.96 -0.55
C VAL A 404 -9.71 7.02 -0.17
N VAL A 405 -8.43 6.66 -0.17
CA VAL A 405 -7.29 7.58 -0.04
C VAL A 405 -6.97 8.22 -1.40
N SER A 406 -6.78 7.40 -2.43
CA SER A 406 -6.51 7.84 -3.81
C SER A 406 -7.61 8.76 -4.33
N VAL A 407 -8.89 8.44 -4.08
CA VAL A 407 -10.02 9.29 -4.47
C VAL A 407 -10.03 10.62 -3.70
N ALA A 408 -9.77 10.60 -2.38
CA ALA A 408 -9.73 11.83 -1.58
C ALA A 408 -8.56 12.77 -1.96
N GLU A 409 -7.45 12.21 -2.45
CA GLU A 409 -6.33 12.97 -3.02
C GLU A 409 -6.70 13.55 -4.39
N HIS A 410 -7.39 12.76 -5.21
CA HIS A 410 -7.91 13.23 -6.49
C HIS A 410 -8.91 14.39 -6.33
N VAL A 411 -9.82 14.33 -5.36
CA VAL A 411 -10.74 15.46 -5.06
C VAL A 411 -9.97 16.75 -4.76
N VAL A 412 -9.00 16.71 -3.84
CA VAL A 412 -8.22 17.91 -3.48
C VAL A 412 -7.38 18.41 -4.65
N MET A 413 -6.82 17.49 -5.46
CA MET A 413 -6.16 17.84 -6.72
C MET A 413 -7.13 18.56 -7.68
N THR A 414 -8.32 18.01 -7.94
CA THR A 414 -9.32 18.64 -8.82
C THR A 414 -9.79 20.00 -8.30
N ILE A 415 -9.98 20.15 -6.98
CA ILE A 415 -10.28 21.45 -6.36
C ILE A 415 -9.19 22.47 -6.69
N LEU A 416 -7.91 22.12 -6.50
CA LEU A 416 -6.78 23.01 -6.79
C LEU A 416 -6.64 23.31 -8.29
N LEU A 417 -6.81 22.31 -9.16
CA LEU A 417 -6.77 22.48 -10.62
C LEU A 417 -7.83 23.48 -11.11
N LEU A 418 -9.04 23.42 -10.55
CA LEU A 418 -10.15 24.29 -10.90
C LEU A 418 -10.02 25.70 -10.28
N VAL A 419 -9.73 25.79 -8.99
CA VAL A 419 -9.65 27.07 -8.25
C VAL A 419 -8.43 27.90 -8.67
N ARG A 420 -7.30 27.26 -8.99
CA ARG A 420 -6.09 27.94 -9.52
C ARG A 420 -6.09 28.12 -11.05
N ASN A 421 -7.17 27.75 -11.73
CA ASN A 421 -7.31 27.88 -13.19
C ASN A 421 -6.19 27.18 -13.99
N PHE A 422 -5.73 26.01 -13.53
CA PHE A 422 -4.52 25.35 -14.03
C PHE A 422 -4.64 24.90 -15.49
N VAL A 423 -5.76 24.29 -15.87
CA VAL A 423 -5.93 23.66 -17.19
C VAL A 423 -5.68 24.63 -18.35
N PRO A 424 -6.37 25.79 -18.46
CA PRO A 424 -6.07 26.75 -19.52
C PRO A 424 -4.69 27.41 -19.40
N ALA A 425 -4.06 27.41 -18.22
CA ALA A 425 -2.69 27.88 -18.04
C ALA A 425 -1.67 26.89 -18.65
N HIS A 426 -1.89 25.58 -18.46
CA HIS A 426 -1.09 24.54 -19.09
C HIS A 426 -1.32 24.50 -20.61
N GLU A 427 -2.59 24.53 -21.05
CA GLU A 427 -2.98 24.64 -22.47
C GLU A 427 -2.34 25.86 -23.15
N MET A 428 -2.09 26.97 -22.42
CA MET A 428 -1.40 28.16 -22.94
C MET A 428 0.08 27.90 -23.19
N ILE A 429 0.80 27.38 -22.20
CA ILE A 429 2.25 27.15 -22.29
C ILE A 429 2.58 26.07 -23.33
N GLU A 430 1.76 25.02 -23.47
CA GLU A 430 1.97 23.97 -24.48
C GLU A 430 1.92 24.50 -25.92
N ARG A 431 1.09 25.52 -26.18
CA ARG A 431 1.02 26.21 -27.49
C ARG A 431 2.14 27.23 -27.73
N GLY A 432 2.97 27.51 -26.73
CA GLY A 432 3.99 28.57 -26.77
C GLY A 432 3.46 29.98 -26.52
N ASP A 433 2.21 30.13 -26.06
CA ASP A 433 1.63 31.43 -25.68
C ASP A 433 2.15 31.89 -24.31
N TRP A 434 2.22 33.21 -24.07
CA TRP A 434 2.50 33.77 -22.74
C TRP A 434 1.65 35.02 -22.46
N GLN A 435 0.57 34.88 -21.68
CA GLN A 435 -0.25 36.02 -21.25
C GLN A 435 -0.88 35.78 -19.85
N VAL A 436 -0.10 36.10 -18.80
CA VAL A 436 -0.46 35.89 -17.38
C VAL A 436 -1.85 36.43 -17.04
N SER A 437 -2.22 37.60 -17.57
CA SER A 437 -3.49 38.28 -17.27
C SER A 437 -4.75 37.51 -17.73
N GLN A 438 -4.65 36.71 -18.81
CA GLN A 438 -5.77 35.89 -19.30
C GLN A 438 -6.10 34.72 -18.36
N ILE A 439 -5.10 34.23 -17.61
CA ILE A 439 -5.25 33.16 -16.62
C ILE A 439 -5.60 33.73 -15.24
N ALA A 440 -4.82 34.73 -14.78
CA ALA A 440 -4.90 35.27 -13.43
C ALA A 440 -6.28 35.86 -13.09
N ARG A 441 -7.00 36.41 -14.08
CA ARG A 441 -8.37 36.93 -13.94
C ARG A 441 -9.42 35.90 -13.46
N GLN A 442 -9.08 34.61 -13.39
CA GLN A 442 -9.93 33.57 -12.79
C GLN A 442 -9.13 32.58 -11.91
N ALA A 443 -7.90 32.91 -11.53
CA ALA A 443 -7.10 32.10 -10.61
C ALA A 443 -7.23 32.64 -9.19
N PHE A 444 -7.56 31.76 -8.24
CA PHE A 444 -7.78 32.10 -6.84
C PHE A 444 -6.98 31.17 -5.91
N ASP A 445 -6.80 31.60 -4.67
CA ASP A 445 -6.30 30.75 -3.58
C ASP A 445 -7.45 29.98 -2.92
N LEU A 446 -7.15 28.78 -2.40
CA LEU A 446 -8.12 27.94 -1.67
C LEU A 446 -8.31 28.43 -0.22
N GLU A 447 -7.32 29.16 0.30
CA GLU A 447 -7.40 29.90 1.57
C GLU A 447 -8.64 30.79 1.62
N GLY A 448 -9.29 30.83 2.78
CA GLY A 448 -10.46 31.68 3.01
C GLY A 448 -11.74 31.28 2.24
N LYS A 449 -11.73 30.18 1.48
CA LYS A 449 -12.94 29.63 0.82
C LYS A 449 -13.71 28.69 1.74
N VAL A 450 -15.02 28.57 1.52
CA VAL A 450 -15.88 27.58 2.18
C VAL A 450 -16.00 26.35 1.29
N VAL A 451 -15.66 25.18 1.82
CA VAL A 451 -15.73 23.89 1.09
C VAL A 451 -16.75 22.97 1.73
N GLY A 452 -17.72 22.45 0.97
CA GLY A 452 -18.73 21.52 1.47
C GLY A 452 -18.69 20.15 0.78
N THR A 453 -18.83 19.06 1.54
CA THR A 453 -18.99 17.71 0.99
C THR A 453 -20.42 17.19 1.09
N ILE A 454 -20.96 16.69 -0.02
CA ILE A 454 -22.20 15.92 -0.09
C ILE A 454 -21.84 14.46 0.15
N GLY A 455 -22.21 13.93 1.32
CA GLY A 455 -21.68 12.70 1.89
C GLY A 455 -20.37 12.94 2.65
N CYS A 456 -20.29 12.48 3.90
CA CYS A 456 -19.12 12.60 4.77
C CYS A 456 -18.62 11.23 5.29
N GLY A 457 -18.94 10.16 4.56
CA GLY A 457 -18.35 8.84 4.76
C GLY A 457 -16.85 8.77 4.48
N ARG A 458 -16.35 7.56 4.18
CA ARG A 458 -14.91 7.25 4.13
C ARG A 458 -14.07 8.18 3.24
N ILE A 459 -14.63 8.70 2.13
CA ILE A 459 -13.94 9.63 1.23
C ILE A 459 -14.12 11.08 1.70
N GLY A 460 -15.35 11.56 1.88
CA GLY A 460 -15.63 12.94 2.30
C GLY A 460 -14.87 13.36 3.57
N TYR A 461 -14.83 12.50 4.60
CA TYR A 461 -14.02 12.75 5.80
C TYR A 461 -12.51 12.90 5.50
N ARG A 462 -11.96 12.08 4.59
CA ARG A 462 -10.55 12.12 4.18
C ARG A 462 -10.22 13.33 3.30
N VAL A 463 -11.21 13.87 2.57
CA VAL A 463 -11.11 15.13 1.84
C VAL A 463 -11.04 16.30 2.82
N LEU A 464 -11.99 16.41 3.76
CA LEU A 464 -11.96 17.48 4.76
C LEU A 464 -10.69 17.43 5.63
N GLN A 465 -10.24 16.22 6.00
CA GLN A 465 -8.94 16.01 6.68
C GLN A 465 -7.73 16.53 5.87
N ARG A 466 -7.79 16.48 4.53
CA ARG A 466 -6.74 17.00 3.63
C ARG A 466 -6.86 18.50 3.35
N LEU A 467 -8.05 19.08 3.53
CA LEU A 467 -8.30 20.52 3.37
C LEU A 467 -7.97 21.33 4.62
N MET A 468 -7.91 20.69 5.79
CA MET A 468 -7.50 21.30 7.08
C MET A 468 -6.24 22.20 7.02
N PRO A 469 -5.12 21.82 6.38
CA PRO A 469 -3.91 22.67 6.26
C PRO A 469 -3.93 23.67 5.10
N PHE A 470 -5.06 23.86 4.41
CA PHE A 470 -5.23 24.89 3.37
C PHE A 470 -5.95 26.15 3.88
N ASP A 471 -6.18 26.25 5.19
CA ASP A 471 -6.85 27.36 5.88
C ASP A 471 -8.10 27.88 5.14
N CYS A 472 -8.93 26.92 4.72
CA CYS A 472 -10.29 27.16 4.26
C CYS A 472 -11.08 27.88 5.38
N LYS A 473 -11.87 28.89 5.03
CA LYS A 473 -12.67 29.68 5.98
C LYS A 473 -13.60 28.80 6.81
N GLU A 474 -14.20 27.79 6.17
CA GLU A 474 -15.02 26.80 6.85
C GLU A 474 -15.08 25.49 6.04
N LEU A 475 -15.12 24.36 6.76
CA LEU A 475 -15.33 23.04 6.18
C LEU A 475 -16.74 22.55 6.57
N LEU A 476 -17.57 22.29 5.57
CA LEU A 476 -18.97 21.90 5.73
C LEU A 476 -19.21 20.47 5.26
N TYR A 477 -20.25 19.84 5.78
CA TYR A 477 -20.78 18.61 5.20
C TYR A 477 -22.29 18.46 5.35
N PHE A 478 -22.90 17.82 4.35
CA PHE A 478 -24.26 17.33 4.37
C PHE A 478 -24.23 15.80 4.26
N ASP A 479 -24.75 15.13 5.27
CA ASP A 479 -24.95 13.67 5.30
C ASP A 479 -26.12 13.37 6.25
N TYR A 480 -26.88 12.30 5.99
CA TYR A 480 -27.91 11.82 6.92
C TYR A 480 -27.30 11.05 8.10
N ALA A 481 -26.10 10.48 7.92
CA ALA A 481 -25.28 9.97 9.01
C ALA A 481 -24.39 11.09 9.57
N ASP A 482 -24.60 11.45 10.83
CA ASP A 482 -23.74 12.42 11.53
C ASP A 482 -22.35 11.82 11.80
N LEU A 483 -21.30 12.66 11.82
CA LEU A 483 -19.99 12.23 12.28
C LEU A 483 -19.99 12.08 13.81
N PRO A 484 -19.24 11.12 14.37
CA PRO A 484 -18.91 11.15 15.80
C PRO A 484 -18.30 12.50 16.18
N GLU A 485 -18.74 13.11 17.28
CA GLU A 485 -18.38 14.47 17.68
C GLU A 485 -16.85 14.70 17.71
N HIS A 486 -16.09 13.72 18.20
CA HIS A 486 -14.63 13.76 18.23
C HIS A 486 -14.00 13.79 16.83
N ALA A 487 -14.60 13.13 15.85
CA ALA A 487 -14.15 13.10 14.47
C ALA A 487 -14.45 14.44 13.78
N ALA A 488 -15.67 14.97 13.93
CA ALA A 488 -16.04 16.30 13.43
C ALA A 488 -15.10 17.40 13.98
N LYS A 489 -14.82 17.37 15.29
CA LYS A 489 -13.85 18.28 15.94
C LYS A 489 -12.43 18.13 15.40
N ALA A 490 -11.96 16.91 15.12
CA ALA A 490 -10.62 16.66 14.60
C ALA A 490 -10.37 17.24 13.20
N ILE A 491 -11.43 17.42 12.39
CA ILE A 491 -11.38 18.06 11.06
C ILE A 491 -12.05 19.44 11.02
N LYS A 492 -12.34 20.05 12.19
CA LYS A 492 -13.03 21.35 12.34
C LYS A 492 -14.30 21.51 11.48
N ALA A 493 -15.00 20.42 11.17
CA ALA A 493 -16.08 20.43 10.19
C ALA A 493 -17.47 20.63 10.84
N ARG A 494 -18.28 21.53 10.27
CA ARG A 494 -19.67 21.76 10.68
C ARG A 494 -20.62 20.96 9.78
N ARG A 495 -21.54 20.22 10.39
CA ARG A 495 -22.67 19.61 9.69
C ARG A 495 -23.70 20.68 9.34
N VAL A 496 -24.27 20.60 8.14
CA VAL A 496 -25.43 21.39 7.72
C VAL A 496 -26.59 20.44 7.49
N ALA A 497 -27.76 20.76 8.04
CA ALA A 497 -28.91 19.84 8.06
C ALA A 497 -29.73 19.85 6.77
N ASP A 498 -29.73 20.96 6.02
CA ASP A 498 -30.34 21.07 4.69
C ASP A 498 -29.27 21.23 3.59
N LEU A 499 -29.49 20.55 2.47
CA LEU A 499 -28.53 20.52 1.36
C LEU A 499 -28.48 21.85 0.60
N LYS A 500 -29.61 22.57 0.48
CA LYS A 500 -29.69 23.86 -0.23
C LYS A 500 -29.01 24.96 0.60
N GLU A 501 -29.22 24.94 1.91
CA GLU A 501 -28.50 25.76 2.88
C GLU A 501 -26.99 25.55 2.74
N MET A 502 -26.51 24.29 2.69
CA MET A 502 -25.08 24.01 2.54
C MET A 502 -24.51 24.59 1.25
N VAL A 503 -25.08 24.26 0.09
CA VAL A 503 -24.49 24.68 -1.20
C VAL A 503 -24.52 26.20 -1.41
N SER A 504 -25.43 26.91 -0.74
CA SER A 504 -25.43 28.39 -0.70
C SER A 504 -24.28 29.00 0.12
N GLN A 505 -23.78 28.27 1.12
CA GLN A 505 -22.63 28.69 1.94
C GLN A 505 -21.29 28.37 1.26
N CYS A 506 -21.24 27.36 0.39
CA CYS A 506 -20.02 26.87 -0.25
C CYS A 506 -19.54 27.74 -1.43
N ASP A 507 -18.22 27.94 -1.51
CA ASP A 507 -17.54 28.39 -2.74
C ASP A 507 -17.11 27.16 -3.58
N ILE A 508 -16.78 26.05 -2.92
CA ILE A 508 -16.49 24.75 -3.54
C ILE A 508 -17.44 23.70 -2.95
N VAL A 509 -18.08 22.89 -3.81
CA VAL A 509 -18.85 21.71 -3.41
C VAL A 509 -18.19 20.45 -3.98
N THR A 510 -18.11 19.39 -3.18
CA THR A 510 -17.60 18.08 -3.62
C THR A 510 -18.61 16.95 -3.32
N VAL A 511 -18.78 16.03 -4.27
CA VAL A 511 -19.71 14.89 -4.18
C VAL A 511 -18.95 13.63 -3.79
N ASN A 512 -19.29 13.05 -2.64
CA ASN A 512 -18.65 11.87 -2.03
C ASN A 512 -19.66 10.83 -1.49
N ALA A 513 -20.93 10.90 -1.90
CA ALA A 513 -22.00 9.97 -1.55
C ALA A 513 -22.17 8.86 -2.62
N PRO A 514 -22.63 7.63 -2.27
CA PRO A 514 -22.93 6.59 -3.25
C PRO A 514 -24.07 6.97 -4.22
N LEU A 515 -24.12 6.32 -5.38
CA LEU A 515 -25.29 6.40 -6.26
C LEU A 515 -26.36 5.40 -5.78
N HIS A 516 -27.53 5.93 -5.45
CA HIS A 516 -28.76 5.18 -5.19
C HIS A 516 -29.97 6.03 -5.60
N GLU A 517 -31.18 5.52 -5.39
CA GLU A 517 -32.45 6.18 -5.78
C GLU A 517 -32.56 7.63 -5.29
N GLY A 518 -32.07 7.93 -4.08
CA GLY A 518 -32.12 9.28 -3.47
C GLY A 518 -30.96 10.22 -3.85
N THR A 519 -29.94 9.74 -4.56
CA THR A 519 -28.82 10.58 -5.04
C THR A 519 -28.76 10.70 -6.57
N ARG A 520 -29.47 9.84 -7.32
CA ARG A 520 -29.56 9.92 -8.78
C ARG A 520 -30.19 11.25 -9.22
N GLY A 521 -29.44 12.05 -9.98
CA GLY A 521 -29.87 13.38 -10.42
C GLY A 521 -30.05 14.41 -9.29
N LEU A 522 -29.40 14.21 -8.13
CA LEU A 522 -29.48 15.13 -6.99
C LEU A 522 -28.92 16.53 -7.31
N VAL A 523 -27.79 16.60 -8.02
CA VAL A 523 -27.19 17.86 -8.47
C VAL A 523 -27.75 18.21 -9.85
N ASN A 524 -29.02 18.62 -9.85
CA ASN A 524 -29.79 19.06 -11.02
C ASN A 524 -29.93 20.59 -11.09
N ALA A 525 -30.65 21.07 -12.10
CA ALA A 525 -30.89 22.49 -12.34
C ALA A 525 -31.58 23.22 -11.16
N ASP A 526 -32.37 22.54 -10.33
CA ASP A 526 -33.01 23.15 -9.16
C ASP A 526 -32.07 23.26 -7.97
N LEU A 527 -31.26 22.24 -7.69
CA LEU A 527 -30.24 22.35 -6.64
C LEU A 527 -29.13 23.35 -7.03
N LEU A 528 -28.74 23.38 -8.31
CA LEU A 528 -27.73 24.32 -8.82
C LEU A 528 -28.12 25.79 -8.63
N LYS A 529 -29.42 26.15 -8.65
CA LYS A 529 -29.90 27.52 -8.33
C LYS A 529 -29.52 27.99 -6.93
N HIS A 530 -29.27 27.08 -5.99
CA HIS A 530 -28.85 27.39 -4.62
C HIS A 530 -27.32 27.51 -4.46
N PHE A 531 -26.52 27.09 -5.45
CA PHE A 531 -25.07 27.32 -5.43
C PHE A 531 -24.76 28.82 -5.58
N LYS A 532 -23.66 29.28 -4.96
CA LYS A 532 -23.11 30.61 -5.28
C LYS A 532 -22.77 30.71 -6.76
N LYS A 533 -23.08 31.85 -7.38
CA LYS A 533 -22.61 32.16 -8.74
C LYS A 533 -21.09 32.23 -8.75
N GLY A 534 -20.45 31.44 -9.61
CA GLY A 534 -19.00 31.27 -9.68
C GLY A 534 -18.44 30.19 -8.75
N ALA A 535 -19.28 29.34 -8.14
CA ALA A 535 -18.82 28.20 -7.36
C ALA A 535 -18.13 27.13 -8.24
N TRP A 536 -17.31 26.27 -7.63
CA TRP A 536 -16.74 25.09 -8.27
C TRP A 536 -17.39 23.81 -7.75
N LEU A 537 -17.60 22.83 -8.63
CA LEU A 537 -18.19 21.54 -8.30
C LEU A 537 -17.24 20.39 -8.69
N VAL A 538 -16.93 19.51 -7.73
CA VAL A 538 -16.08 18.33 -7.96
C VAL A 538 -16.86 17.04 -7.70
N ASN A 539 -16.87 16.12 -8.66
CA ASN A 539 -17.53 14.82 -8.52
C ASN A 539 -16.56 13.69 -8.85
N THR A 540 -16.19 12.92 -7.83
CA THR A 540 -15.45 11.65 -7.95
C THR A 540 -16.24 10.50 -7.31
N ALA A 541 -17.56 10.66 -7.21
CA ALA A 541 -18.47 9.67 -6.64
C ALA A 541 -19.08 8.82 -7.75
N ARG A 542 -20.09 9.34 -8.46
CA ARG A 542 -20.67 8.76 -9.68
C ARG A 542 -21.25 9.85 -10.59
N GLY A 543 -21.12 9.68 -11.91
CA GLY A 543 -21.60 10.67 -12.88
C GLY A 543 -23.10 10.94 -12.75
N ALA A 544 -23.91 9.89 -12.59
CA ALA A 544 -25.37 9.98 -12.50
C ALA A 544 -25.92 10.66 -11.21
N ILE A 545 -25.08 11.13 -10.30
CA ILE A 545 -25.49 11.98 -9.17
C ILE A 545 -25.72 13.42 -9.64
N CYS A 546 -25.02 13.85 -10.69
CA CYS A 546 -25.23 15.12 -11.35
C CYS A 546 -26.11 14.96 -12.60
N ASP A 547 -26.96 15.95 -12.88
CA ASP A 547 -27.62 16.03 -14.18
C ASP A 547 -26.61 16.48 -15.25
N ARG A 548 -26.58 15.75 -16.37
CA ARG A 548 -25.58 15.91 -17.42
C ARG A 548 -25.65 17.29 -18.09
N GLU A 549 -26.85 17.75 -18.41
CA GLU A 549 -27.05 19.00 -19.15
C GLU A 549 -27.08 20.21 -18.22
N ALA A 550 -27.66 20.07 -17.02
CA ALA A 550 -27.72 21.16 -16.05
C ALA A 550 -26.32 21.57 -15.57
N VAL A 551 -25.39 20.62 -15.36
CA VAL A 551 -23.99 20.93 -15.06
C VAL A 551 -23.30 21.59 -16.27
N ALA A 552 -23.55 21.10 -17.49
CA ALA A 552 -22.94 21.66 -18.70
C ALA A 552 -23.39 23.11 -18.95
N GLU A 553 -24.69 23.41 -18.81
CA GLU A 553 -25.20 24.78 -18.94
C GLU A 553 -24.79 25.67 -17.77
N ALA A 554 -24.70 25.14 -16.54
CA ALA A 554 -24.22 25.91 -15.39
C ALA A 554 -22.75 26.32 -15.53
N VAL A 555 -21.88 25.45 -16.06
CA VAL A 555 -20.48 25.80 -16.40
C VAL A 555 -20.45 26.81 -17.56
N LYS A 556 -21.15 26.51 -18.67
CA LYS A 556 -21.20 27.35 -19.87
C LYS A 556 -21.72 28.77 -19.62
N SER A 557 -22.71 28.93 -18.75
CA SER A 557 -23.25 30.24 -18.34
C SER A 557 -22.40 30.98 -17.29
N GLY A 558 -21.38 30.32 -16.73
CA GLY A 558 -20.57 30.86 -15.63
C GLY A 558 -21.31 30.94 -14.30
N HIS A 559 -22.40 30.18 -14.12
CA HIS A 559 -23.01 29.98 -12.82
C HIS A 559 -22.14 29.06 -11.93
N LEU A 560 -21.53 28.04 -12.53
CA LEU A 560 -20.33 27.40 -12.01
C LEU A 560 -19.09 28.02 -12.68
N ALA A 561 -18.05 28.34 -11.89
CA ALA A 561 -16.74 28.70 -12.44
C ALA A 561 -16.03 27.49 -13.05
N GLY A 562 -16.35 26.27 -12.60
CA GLY A 562 -15.94 25.04 -13.26
C GLY A 562 -16.45 23.75 -12.62
N TYR A 563 -16.32 22.66 -13.36
CA TYR A 563 -16.62 21.29 -12.95
C TYR A 563 -15.46 20.34 -13.27
N GLY A 564 -15.27 19.31 -12.46
CA GLY A 564 -14.23 18.31 -12.70
C GLY A 564 -14.35 17.06 -11.83
N GLY A 565 -13.46 16.12 -12.10
CA GLY A 565 -13.43 14.79 -11.49
C GLY A 565 -13.39 13.69 -12.55
N ASP A 566 -13.58 12.44 -12.14
CA ASP A 566 -13.23 11.29 -12.97
C ASP A 566 -14.42 10.41 -13.39
N VAL A 567 -15.62 10.63 -12.83
CA VAL A 567 -16.78 9.75 -13.00
C VAL A 567 -17.78 10.23 -14.06
N TRP A 568 -18.36 9.28 -14.80
CA TRP A 568 -19.22 9.53 -15.95
C TRP A 568 -20.51 8.70 -15.88
N ASN A 569 -21.46 8.94 -16.78
CA ASN A 569 -22.62 8.06 -16.97
C ASN A 569 -23.11 8.11 -18.44
N VAL A 570 -23.10 7.01 -19.19
CA VAL A 570 -22.57 5.66 -18.88
C VAL A 570 -21.03 5.61 -18.92
N GLN A 571 -20.45 4.44 -18.59
CA GLN A 571 -19.02 4.13 -18.76
C GLN A 571 -18.82 2.89 -19.67
N PRO A 572 -17.99 2.96 -20.73
CA PRO A 572 -17.19 4.10 -21.17
C PRO A 572 -18.01 5.33 -21.59
N ALA A 573 -17.50 6.53 -21.30
CA ALA A 573 -18.19 7.78 -21.61
C ALA A 573 -18.28 8.00 -23.13
N PRO A 574 -19.48 8.27 -23.71
CA PRO A 574 -19.63 8.57 -25.14
C PRO A 574 -18.70 9.69 -25.63
N LYS A 575 -18.26 9.64 -26.90
CA LYS A 575 -17.28 10.60 -27.45
C LYS A 575 -17.80 12.04 -27.51
N ASP A 576 -19.11 12.18 -27.62
CA ASP A 576 -19.92 13.40 -27.68
C ASP A 576 -20.42 13.88 -26.31
N HIS A 577 -20.11 13.17 -25.22
CA HIS A 577 -20.58 13.50 -23.87
C HIS A 577 -20.15 14.93 -23.46
N PRO A 578 -21.07 15.86 -23.13
CA PRO A 578 -20.79 17.30 -23.08
C PRO A 578 -19.71 17.69 -22.07
N TRP A 579 -19.58 16.98 -20.95
CA TRP A 579 -18.52 17.22 -19.96
C TRP A 579 -17.08 17.03 -20.51
N ARG A 580 -16.90 16.38 -21.66
CA ARG A 580 -15.58 16.26 -22.33
C ARG A 580 -15.06 17.59 -22.86
N THR A 581 -15.94 18.50 -23.26
CA THR A 581 -15.58 19.70 -24.05
C THR A 581 -16.24 20.99 -23.57
N MET A 582 -17.19 20.93 -22.64
CA MET A 582 -17.72 22.14 -21.98
C MET A 582 -16.58 22.97 -21.37
N LYS A 583 -16.67 24.28 -21.49
CA LYS A 583 -15.80 25.26 -20.86
C LYS A 583 -16.67 26.40 -20.32
N ASN A 584 -16.16 27.16 -19.37
CA ASN A 584 -16.81 28.36 -18.84
C ASN A 584 -16.68 29.55 -19.84
N PRO A 585 -17.32 30.71 -19.60
CA PRO A 585 -17.25 31.89 -20.47
C PRO A 585 -15.84 32.45 -20.77
N LEU A 586 -14.81 32.01 -20.04
CA LEU A 586 -13.41 32.43 -20.24
C LEU A 586 -12.54 31.34 -20.91
N GLY A 587 -13.13 30.20 -21.32
CA GLY A 587 -12.43 29.07 -21.94
C GLY A 587 -11.79 28.09 -20.96
N GLY A 588 -12.01 28.27 -19.65
CA GLY A 588 -11.50 27.41 -18.58
C GLY A 588 -12.58 26.52 -17.95
N GLY A 589 -12.40 26.18 -16.67
CA GLY A 589 -13.46 25.59 -15.85
C GLY A 589 -13.82 24.12 -16.11
N ASN A 590 -12.95 23.36 -16.79
CA ASN A 590 -13.12 21.92 -16.96
C ASN A 590 -11.90 21.18 -16.41
N GLY A 591 -12.13 20.26 -15.48
CA GLY A 591 -11.13 19.38 -14.88
C GLY A 591 -11.55 17.90 -14.94
N MET A 592 -12.17 17.48 -16.04
CA MET A 592 -12.62 16.11 -16.26
C MET A 592 -11.50 15.17 -16.73
N VAL A 593 -11.50 13.94 -16.23
CA VAL A 593 -10.57 12.85 -16.61
C VAL A 593 -11.33 11.52 -16.74
N PRO A 594 -10.77 10.46 -17.35
CA PRO A 594 -11.35 9.11 -17.30
C PRO A 594 -11.45 8.59 -15.85
N HIS A 595 -12.34 7.63 -15.56
CA HIS A 595 -12.54 7.11 -14.19
C HIS A 595 -11.33 6.31 -13.72
N TYR A 596 -10.35 7.00 -13.12
CA TYR A 596 -9.07 6.43 -12.73
C TYR A 596 -8.65 6.73 -11.28
N SER A 597 -9.31 7.65 -10.56
CA SER A 597 -8.90 8.02 -9.19
C SER A 597 -8.93 6.83 -8.23
N GLY A 598 -9.90 5.92 -8.44
CA GLY A 598 -10.02 4.67 -7.72
C GLY A 598 -9.06 3.55 -8.16
N THR A 599 -8.27 3.74 -9.23
CA THR A 599 -7.42 2.73 -9.87
C THR A 599 -5.95 3.14 -10.04
N THR A 600 -5.44 4.03 -9.16
CA THR A 600 -3.97 4.24 -9.06
C THR A 600 -3.26 2.92 -8.71
N LEU A 601 -2.00 2.71 -9.12
CA LEU A 601 -1.28 1.44 -8.92
C LEU A 601 -1.34 0.95 -7.46
N ASP A 602 -1.21 1.87 -6.49
CA ASP A 602 -1.33 1.60 -5.06
C ASP A 602 -2.74 1.15 -4.64
N ALA A 603 -3.79 1.64 -5.31
CA ALA A 603 -5.16 1.18 -5.13
C ALA A 603 -5.39 -0.20 -5.75
N GLN A 604 -4.80 -0.48 -6.92
CA GLN A 604 -4.95 -1.79 -7.59
C GLN A 604 -4.39 -2.92 -6.73
N ALA A 605 -3.21 -2.73 -6.15
CA ALA A 605 -2.65 -3.69 -5.18
C ALA A 605 -3.57 -3.93 -3.97
N ARG A 606 -4.35 -2.93 -3.54
CA ARG A 606 -5.25 -3.06 -2.38
C ARG A 606 -6.60 -3.69 -2.75
N TYR A 607 -7.22 -3.31 -3.88
CA TYR A 607 -8.49 -3.94 -4.29
C TYR A 607 -8.29 -5.34 -4.89
N ALA A 608 -7.16 -5.65 -5.54
CA ALA A 608 -6.89 -7.01 -6.00
C ALA A 608 -6.77 -7.99 -4.83
N ASN A 609 -5.96 -7.65 -3.82
CA ASN A 609 -5.84 -8.44 -2.58
C ASN A 609 -7.17 -8.55 -1.82
N GLY A 610 -7.98 -7.49 -1.78
CA GLY A 610 -9.30 -7.54 -1.15
C GLY A 610 -10.35 -8.34 -1.95
N THR A 611 -10.25 -8.35 -3.28
CA THR A 611 -11.08 -9.21 -4.15
C THR A 611 -10.73 -10.68 -3.91
N ARG A 612 -9.43 -10.99 -3.82
CA ARG A 612 -8.95 -12.32 -3.41
C ARG A 612 -9.50 -12.71 -2.04
N LEU A 613 -9.44 -11.83 -1.03
CA LEU A 613 -9.96 -12.10 0.31
C LEU A 613 -11.47 -12.41 0.31
N ILE A 614 -12.27 -11.63 -0.42
CA ILE A 614 -13.72 -11.87 -0.54
C ILE A 614 -13.98 -13.24 -1.20
N LEU A 615 -13.24 -13.56 -2.27
CA LEU A 615 -13.41 -14.83 -2.98
C LEU A 615 -12.91 -16.02 -2.16
N GLU A 616 -11.76 -15.93 -1.48
CA GLU A 616 -11.27 -16.97 -0.57
C GLU A 616 -12.28 -17.23 0.55
N ASN A 617 -12.86 -16.18 1.15
CA ASN A 617 -13.89 -16.32 2.17
C ASN A 617 -15.14 -17.03 1.63
N TYR A 618 -15.56 -16.71 0.40
CA TYR A 618 -16.69 -17.39 -0.25
C TYR A 618 -16.39 -18.88 -0.46
N LEU A 619 -15.29 -19.21 -1.15
CA LEU A 619 -14.87 -20.58 -1.46
C LEU A 619 -14.66 -21.45 -0.19
N THR A 620 -14.18 -20.84 0.90
CA THR A 620 -13.94 -21.53 2.18
C THR A 620 -15.05 -21.36 3.22
N ASN A 621 -16.22 -20.84 2.82
CA ASN A 621 -17.39 -20.60 3.68
C ASN A 621 -17.10 -19.78 4.98
N LYS A 622 -16.11 -18.88 4.93
CA LYS A 622 -15.76 -17.97 6.03
C LYS A 622 -16.69 -16.74 6.03
N PRO A 623 -17.02 -16.15 7.20
CA PRO A 623 -17.73 -14.88 7.27
C PRO A 623 -17.00 -13.75 6.53
N GLN A 624 -17.75 -12.94 5.78
CA GLN A 624 -17.21 -11.77 5.07
C GLN A 624 -17.04 -10.57 6.02
N PRO A 625 -16.05 -9.68 5.79
CA PRO A 625 -15.93 -8.43 6.54
C PRO A 625 -17.22 -7.60 6.41
N PRO A 626 -17.93 -7.24 7.51
CA PRO A 626 -19.23 -6.58 7.42
C PRO A 626 -19.22 -5.27 6.63
N GLU A 627 -18.10 -4.55 6.62
CA GLU A 627 -17.92 -3.32 5.84
C GLU A 627 -17.83 -3.55 4.32
N HIS A 628 -17.53 -4.76 3.87
CA HIS A 628 -17.51 -5.12 2.43
C HIS A 628 -18.91 -5.43 1.91
N VAL A 629 -19.89 -5.76 2.77
CA VAL A 629 -21.20 -6.25 2.35
C VAL A 629 -22.16 -5.10 2.04
N ILE A 630 -22.59 -5.00 0.79
CA ILE A 630 -23.62 -4.06 0.33
C ILE A 630 -24.99 -4.73 0.45
N VAL A 631 -25.13 -5.89 -0.21
CA VAL A 631 -26.31 -6.76 -0.14
C VAL A 631 -25.87 -8.10 0.45
N GLY A 632 -26.49 -8.48 1.57
CA GLY A 632 -26.40 -9.81 2.15
C GLY A 632 -27.46 -10.75 1.56
N VAL A 633 -27.64 -11.93 2.16
CA VAL A 633 -28.63 -12.90 1.69
C VAL A 633 -30.05 -12.38 1.95
N GLY A 634 -30.65 -11.75 0.93
CA GLY A 634 -32.05 -11.29 0.96
C GLY A 634 -32.30 -9.91 1.59
N LYS A 635 -31.26 -9.10 1.83
CA LYS A 635 -31.40 -7.73 2.38
C LYS A 635 -30.16 -6.86 2.11
N TYR A 636 -30.32 -5.55 2.20
CA TYR A 636 -29.19 -4.63 2.37
C TYR A 636 -28.56 -4.82 3.76
N GLU A 637 -27.23 -4.84 3.81
CA GLU A 637 -26.46 -4.79 5.08
C GLU A 637 -25.81 -3.42 5.29
N THR A 638 -25.50 -2.71 4.19
CA THR A 638 -24.96 -1.35 4.24
C THR A 638 -26.05 -0.31 4.53
N LYS A 639 -25.71 0.67 5.37
CA LYS A 639 -26.55 1.86 5.65
C LYS A 639 -26.25 3.05 4.74
N ALA A 640 -25.41 2.86 3.70
CA ALA A 640 -24.89 3.95 2.86
C ALA A 640 -25.66 4.17 1.53
N TYR A 641 -26.58 3.27 1.16
CA TYR A 641 -27.35 3.33 -0.09
C TYR A 641 -28.80 3.78 0.19
N GLY A 642 -28.91 4.92 0.89
CA GLY A 642 -30.15 5.51 1.37
C GLY A 642 -30.52 5.09 2.80
N GLN A 643 -31.49 5.82 3.36
CA GLN A 643 -32.17 5.44 4.60
C GLN A 643 -33.18 4.33 4.25
N ARG A 644 -33.11 3.21 4.97
CA ARG A 644 -33.89 1.97 4.78
C ARG A 644 -34.16 1.35 6.15
#